data_AF-G3HEK2-F1
#
_entry.id   AF-G3HEK2-F1
#
_cell.length_a   1.000
_cell.length_b   1.000
_cell.length_c   1.000
_cell.angle_alpha   90.00
_cell.angle_beta   90.00
_cell.angle_gamma   90.00
#
_symmetry.space_group_name_H-M   'P 1'
#
loop_
_entity.id
_entity.type
_entity.pdbx_description
1 polymer ?
#
loop_
_entity_poly.entity_id
_entity_poly.type
_entity_poly.pdbx_seq_one_letter_code
_entity_poly.pdbx_strand_id
1 'polypeptide(L)'
;MASSSADEPAKAALKGDSRQQKQKRETQDEAELLTVPDGWKEPAFSKEDNPRGLLEESSFATLFPKYREAYLKECWPLVQKALNEHHVKATLDLIEGSMTVCTTKKTFDPYIIIRARDLIKLLARSVSFEQAVRILQDDVACDIIKIGSLVRNKERFVKRRQRLIGPKGSTLKALELLTNCYVMVQGNTVSAIGPFSGLKEVRKVVLDTMKNIHPIYNIKTLMIKRELAKDSELRSQSWERFLPQFKHKNVNKRKEPKKKSIKKEYTPFPPPQPESQIDKELASGEYFLKANQKKRQKMEAIKAKQAEALTKRQEERNKAFIPPKEKPAEQDIIPEDLPAPTGKYKLKYQQYATEMKEGYKQYIQRIADKAKITSMQDTSRNKVNEKHDQEEEASVDDLVTLDRKALLQQGYADSPYHIRNSVRKSDAETVAAEKKKQTVVEQMMLDHLSRAVISDPEQGLNTEEQESSPVPPDPEGAPLRVRRRTLHETKIRTTSTLTVNDLAQKVEFDGRVLSRNGRDACRELIGFFFTHNQSLAVYEYRKFGKNRTNVLPFITKDTYSHQCGRRKGKPYRLGDFYTDFESSWLILQGNGHGKNKVDYGEFKRAIFGEMNEYRKSFVRKAFMKLDFNKTGIVSVIDIRKCYCAKKHPSVISGHSAEEEIKSSFLETLRDACSKSDEVSYGEFEDYYEGLSIEIADDEDFVSILRTPWGI
;
A
#
# COMPACT_ATOMS: atom_id res chain seq x y z
N MET A 1 -71.31 -27.33 5.24
CA MET A 1 -70.83 -28.43 4.37
C MET A 1 -69.84 -27.80 3.40
N ALA A 2 -68.54 -27.98 3.63
CA ALA A 2 -67.66 -28.94 2.93
C ALA A 2 -67.52 -28.60 1.44
N SER A 3 -66.36 -28.51 0.78
CA SER A 3 -64.95 -28.76 1.09
C SER A 3 -64.12 -28.45 -0.18
N SER A 4 -62.83 -28.13 -0.01
CA SER A 4 -61.67 -28.42 -0.90
C SER A 4 -61.73 -28.14 -2.41
N SER A 5 -60.77 -27.39 -2.96
CA SER A 5 -59.46 -27.90 -3.43
C SER A 5 -58.67 -26.84 -4.22
N ALA A 6 -57.35 -26.91 -4.08
CA ALA A 6 -56.34 -25.97 -4.55
C ALA A 6 -56.03 -26.04 -6.06
N ASP A 7 -55.52 -24.94 -6.63
CA ASP A 7 -54.41 -24.94 -7.60
C ASP A 7 -53.85 -23.51 -7.82
N GLU A 8 -52.60 -23.29 -7.39
CA GLU A 8 -51.76 -22.13 -7.73
C GLU A 8 -50.55 -22.63 -8.55
N PRO A 9 -50.17 -21.97 -9.67
CA PRO A 9 -48.84 -22.14 -10.25
C PRO A 9 -47.98 -20.86 -10.18
N ALA A 10 -46.85 -21.02 -9.50
CA ALA A 10 -45.49 -20.54 -9.82
C ALA A 10 -45.32 -19.26 -10.69
N LYS A 11 -44.98 -18.13 -10.03
CA LYS A 11 -44.24 -16.99 -10.61
C LYS A 11 -43.05 -16.60 -9.75
N ALA A 12 -41.99 -17.40 -9.75
CA ALA A 12 -40.73 -17.06 -9.10
C ALA A 12 -39.51 -17.66 -9.85
N ALA A 13 -39.27 -17.24 -11.09
CA ALA A 13 -38.04 -17.64 -11.81
C ALA A 13 -37.45 -16.61 -12.81
N LEU A 14 -38.05 -15.43 -13.02
CA LEU A 14 -37.64 -14.52 -14.13
C LEU A 14 -36.94 -13.20 -13.71
N LYS A 15 -36.53 -13.04 -12.44
CA LYS A 15 -35.89 -11.78 -11.97
C LYS A 15 -34.35 -11.80 -11.91
N GLY A 16 -33.71 -12.93 -12.22
CA GLY A 16 -32.25 -13.07 -12.14
C GLY A 16 -31.48 -12.62 -13.39
N ASP A 17 -32.09 -12.74 -14.58
CA ASP A 17 -31.36 -12.65 -15.86
C ASP A 17 -31.28 -11.20 -16.42
N SER A 18 -32.26 -10.37 -16.09
CA SER A 18 -32.33 -8.98 -16.57
C SER A 18 -31.32 -8.04 -15.92
N ARG A 19 -30.87 -8.33 -14.69
CA ARG A 19 -29.85 -7.53 -13.99
C ARG A 19 -28.44 -7.76 -14.54
N GLN A 20 -28.13 -8.97 -14.99
CA GLN A 20 -26.84 -9.27 -15.61
C GLN A 20 -26.75 -8.74 -17.04
N GLN A 21 -27.85 -8.76 -17.81
CA GLN A 21 -27.89 -8.12 -19.14
C GLN A 21 -27.80 -6.58 -19.06
N LYS A 22 -28.40 -5.95 -18.05
CA LYS A 22 -28.34 -4.49 -17.88
C LYS A 22 -26.96 -4.00 -17.47
N GLN A 23 -26.28 -4.69 -16.54
CA GLN A 23 -24.89 -4.38 -16.18
C GLN A 23 -23.90 -4.65 -17.33
N LYS A 24 -24.16 -5.65 -18.18
CA LYS A 24 -23.30 -5.96 -19.34
C LYS A 24 -23.47 -4.94 -20.48
N ARG A 25 -24.66 -4.36 -20.66
CA ARG A 25 -24.92 -3.28 -21.62
C ARG A 25 -24.32 -1.94 -21.18
N GLU A 26 -24.40 -1.59 -19.90
CA GLU A 26 -23.85 -0.31 -19.40
C GLU A 26 -22.31 -0.23 -19.42
N THR A 27 -21.60 -1.38 -19.50
CA THR A 27 -20.12 -1.39 -19.61
C THR A 27 -19.61 -1.45 -21.05
N GLN A 28 -20.48 -1.64 -22.05
CA GLN A 28 -20.06 -1.83 -23.45
C GLN A 28 -19.91 -0.53 -24.26
N ASP A 29 -20.52 0.58 -23.84
CA ASP A 29 -20.73 1.69 -24.80
C ASP A 29 -19.98 3.01 -24.48
N GLU A 30 -18.95 3.03 -23.64
CA GLU A 30 -18.00 4.17 -23.63
C GLU A 30 -16.85 4.00 -24.63
N ALA A 31 -16.45 2.75 -24.91
CA ALA A 31 -15.37 2.45 -25.84
C ALA A 31 -15.83 2.47 -27.33
N GLU A 32 -17.14 2.52 -27.57
CA GLU A 32 -17.76 2.71 -28.89
C GLU A 32 -18.10 4.19 -29.19
N LEU A 33 -18.33 5.02 -28.17
CA LEU A 33 -18.56 6.47 -28.35
C LEU A 33 -17.30 7.24 -28.79
N LEU A 34 -16.12 6.62 -28.71
CA LEU A 34 -14.83 7.17 -29.15
C LEU A 34 -14.34 6.56 -30.48
N THR A 35 -15.17 5.77 -31.16
CA THR A 35 -14.79 5.19 -32.45
C THR A 35 -15.21 6.10 -33.60
N VAL A 36 -14.22 6.62 -34.32
CA VAL A 36 -14.38 7.32 -35.59
C VAL A 36 -15.17 6.41 -36.56
N PRO A 37 -16.26 6.88 -37.19
CA PRO A 37 -17.00 6.11 -38.17
C PRO A 37 -16.12 5.62 -39.31
N ASP A 38 -16.36 4.38 -39.76
CA ASP A 38 -15.63 3.77 -40.87
C ASP A 38 -15.72 4.67 -42.13
N GLY A 39 -14.57 5.20 -42.56
CA GLY A 39 -14.45 6.02 -43.78
C GLY A 39 -14.39 7.54 -43.55
N TRP A 40 -14.51 8.02 -42.31
CA TRP A 40 -14.30 9.44 -42.01
C TRP A 40 -12.81 9.79 -42.10
N LYS A 41 -12.49 10.84 -42.87
CA LYS A 41 -11.15 11.41 -42.99
C LYS A 41 -11.20 12.88 -42.58
N GLU A 42 -10.27 13.27 -41.71
CA GLU A 42 -10.10 14.68 -41.37
C GLU A 42 -9.65 15.46 -42.62
N PRO A 43 -10.24 16.62 -42.90
CA PRO A 43 -9.75 17.49 -43.97
C PRO A 43 -8.34 17.98 -43.62
N ALA A 44 -7.44 17.97 -44.61
CA ALA A 44 -6.07 18.45 -44.41
C ALA A 44 -6.07 19.96 -44.13
N PHE A 45 -5.36 20.37 -43.08
CA PHE A 45 -5.22 21.78 -42.73
C PHE A 45 -4.13 22.42 -43.59
N SER A 46 -4.52 23.38 -44.44
CA SER A 46 -3.62 24.04 -45.37
C SER A 46 -3.06 25.34 -44.79
N LYS A 47 -2.01 25.87 -45.42
CA LYS A 47 -1.45 27.18 -45.05
C LYS A 47 -2.42 28.34 -45.31
N GLU A 48 -3.40 28.14 -46.21
CA GLU A 48 -4.40 29.14 -46.56
C GLU A 48 -5.45 29.31 -45.46
N ASP A 49 -5.70 28.25 -44.67
CA ASP A 49 -6.68 28.25 -43.58
C ASP A 49 -6.24 29.10 -42.37
N ASN A 50 -4.92 29.32 -42.21
CA ASN A 50 -4.36 30.19 -41.19
C ASN A 50 -3.21 31.06 -41.72
N PRO A 51 -3.52 32.14 -42.45
CA PRO A 51 -2.51 32.98 -43.09
C PRO A 51 -1.74 33.86 -42.09
N ARG A 52 -2.31 34.13 -40.91
CA ARG A 52 -1.70 34.97 -39.86
C ARG A 52 -0.85 34.16 -38.86
N GLY A 53 -0.89 32.83 -38.93
CA GLY A 53 -0.14 31.94 -38.04
C GLY A 53 -0.68 31.93 -36.61
N LEU A 54 0.08 31.32 -35.70
CA LEU A 54 -0.24 31.28 -34.27
C LEU A 54 0.27 32.55 -33.56
N LEU A 55 -0.56 33.14 -32.68
CA LEU A 55 -0.17 34.29 -31.85
C LEU A 55 0.71 33.88 -30.67
N GLU A 56 0.40 32.76 -30.05
CA GLU A 56 1.03 32.27 -28.82
C GLU A 56 2.01 31.13 -29.10
N GLU A 57 3.08 31.06 -28.31
CA GLU A 57 4.07 29.99 -28.38
C GLU A 57 3.65 28.81 -27.51
N SER A 58 3.62 27.62 -28.11
CA SER A 58 3.43 26.34 -27.42
C SER A 58 4.74 25.58 -27.43
N SER A 59 5.21 25.19 -26.24
CA SER A 59 6.45 24.42 -26.07
C SER A 59 6.19 23.11 -25.35
N PHE A 60 6.79 22.02 -25.84
CA PHE A 60 6.82 20.73 -25.17
C PHE A 60 8.24 20.21 -25.06
N ALA A 61 8.57 19.68 -23.88
CA ALA A 61 9.86 19.06 -23.61
C ALA A 61 9.67 17.58 -23.19
N THR A 62 10.62 16.73 -23.60
CA THR A 62 10.69 15.34 -23.16
C THR A 62 12.11 14.94 -22.82
N LEU A 63 12.28 14.34 -21.65
CA LEU A 63 13.56 13.77 -21.22
C LEU A 63 13.82 12.44 -21.92
N PHE A 64 15.08 12.18 -22.29
CA PHE A 64 15.51 10.91 -22.86
C PHE A 64 16.61 10.24 -22.03
N PRO A 65 16.69 8.89 -22.04
CA PRO A 65 17.75 8.20 -21.31
C PRO A 65 19.13 8.44 -21.93
N LYS A 66 20.17 8.53 -21.09
CA LYS A 66 21.57 8.77 -21.52
C LYS A 66 22.07 7.84 -22.64
N TYR A 67 21.69 6.56 -22.63
CA TYR A 67 22.10 5.62 -23.69
C TYR A 67 21.56 5.97 -25.08
N ARG A 68 20.52 6.82 -25.18
CA ARG A 68 19.89 7.20 -26.44
C ARG A 68 20.54 8.42 -27.08
N GLU A 69 21.37 9.13 -26.35
CA GLU A 69 22.05 10.38 -26.74
C GLU A 69 22.81 10.25 -28.06
N ALA A 70 23.66 9.22 -28.21
CA ALA A 70 24.49 9.03 -29.40
C ALA A 70 23.65 8.94 -30.68
N TYR A 71 22.55 8.19 -30.64
CA TYR A 71 21.63 8.07 -31.77
C TYR A 71 20.89 9.37 -32.05
N LEU A 72 20.40 10.04 -30.99
CA LEU A 72 19.67 11.30 -31.15
C LEU A 72 20.55 12.37 -31.77
N LYS A 73 21.81 12.46 -31.36
CA LYS A 73 22.80 13.38 -31.95
C LYS A 73 23.00 13.13 -33.45
N GLU A 74 23.04 11.87 -33.87
CA GLU A 74 23.20 11.49 -35.28
C GLU A 74 21.95 11.81 -36.12
N CYS A 75 20.75 11.47 -35.62
CA CYS A 75 19.51 11.67 -36.38
C CYS A 75 18.89 13.07 -36.22
N TRP A 76 19.38 13.91 -35.29
CA TRP A 76 18.79 15.23 -34.99
C TRP A 76 18.65 16.15 -36.21
N PRO A 77 19.63 16.24 -37.13
CA PRO A 77 19.48 17.08 -38.32
C PRO A 77 18.28 16.68 -39.19
N LEU A 78 17.98 15.38 -39.25
CA LEU A 78 16.82 14.87 -39.99
C LEU A 78 15.50 15.24 -39.30
N VAL A 79 15.47 15.19 -37.96
CA VAL A 79 14.32 15.62 -37.15
C VAL A 79 14.05 17.11 -37.34
N GLN A 80 15.09 17.94 -37.30
CA GLN A 80 14.97 19.37 -37.55
C GLN A 80 14.46 19.66 -38.97
N LYS A 81 14.97 18.94 -39.98
CA LYS A 81 14.50 19.09 -41.35
C LYS A 81 13.00 18.80 -41.48
N ALA A 82 12.54 17.67 -40.93
CA ALA A 82 11.13 17.28 -40.98
C ALA A 82 10.20 18.24 -40.23
N LEU A 83 10.61 18.76 -39.06
CA LEU A 83 9.81 19.72 -38.30
C LEU A 83 9.83 21.14 -38.88
N ASN A 84 10.93 21.53 -39.53
CA ASN A 84 11.05 22.82 -40.20
C ASN A 84 10.11 22.97 -41.40
N GLU A 85 9.76 21.87 -42.09
CA GLU A 85 8.74 21.85 -43.16
C GLU A 85 7.37 22.32 -42.64
N HIS A 86 7.08 22.07 -41.37
CA HIS A 86 5.87 22.55 -40.69
C HIS A 86 6.10 23.80 -39.82
N HIS A 87 7.26 24.46 -39.95
CA HIS A 87 7.64 25.65 -39.17
C HIS A 87 7.63 25.43 -37.64
N VAL A 88 7.97 24.22 -37.19
CA VAL A 88 8.16 23.90 -35.75
C VAL A 88 9.64 23.89 -35.43
N LYS A 89 10.06 24.64 -34.41
CA LYS A 89 11.44 24.69 -33.95
C LYS A 89 11.73 23.49 -33.04
N ALA A 90 12.84 22.80 -33.24
CA ALA A 90 13.27 21.69 -32.40
C ALA A 90 14.70 21.90 -31.88
N THR A 91 14.90 21.77 -30.57
CA THR A 91 16.21 21.81 -29.92
C THR A 91 16.51 20.53 -29.13
N LEU A 92 17.78 20.15 -29.10
CA LEU A 92 18.29 19.00 -28.37
C LEU A 92 19.29 19.50 -27.34
N ASP A 93 18.99 19.27 -26.07
CA ASP A 93 19.89 19.54 -24.95
C ASP A 93 20.54 18.24 -24.48
N LEU A 94 21.86 18.15 -24.66
CA LEU A 94 22.66 17.00 -24.24
C LEU A 94 23.09 17.08 -22.77
N ILE A 95 23.06 18.28 -22.16
CA ILE A 95 23.45 18.49 -20.76
C ILE A 95 22.30 18.05 -19.86
N GLU A 96 21.10 18.54 -20.12
CA GLU A 96 19.89 18.13 -19.39
C GLU A 96 19.38 16.76 -19.86
N GLY A 97 19.74 16.33 -21.07
CA GLY A 97 19.19 15.12 -21.69
C GLY A 97 17.72 15.30 -22.08
N SER A 98 17.38 16.47 -22.64
CA SER A 98 16.02 16.86 -23.00
C SER A 98 15.91 17.19 -24.50
N MET A 99 14.76 16.86 -25.10
CA MET A 99 14.38 17.29 -26.43
C MET A 99 13.21 18.25 -26.29
N THR A 100 13.27 19.41 -26.94
CA THR A 100 12.17 20.37 -26.91
C THR A 100 11.70 20.72 -28.31
N VAL A 101 10.38 20.93 -28.44
CA VAL A 101 9.73 21.39 -29.66
C VAL A 101 8.86 22.60 -29.32
N CYS A 102 8.98 23.64 -30.14
CA CYS A 102 8.25 24.90 -29.98
C CYS A 102 7.56 25.31 -31.27
N THR A 103 6.34 25.83 -31.17
CA THR A 103 5.71 26.53 -32.31
C THR A 103 6.43 27.83 -32.61
N THR A 104 6.29 28.32 -33.83
CA THR A 104 6.79 29.63 -34.24
C THR A 104 5.64 30.47 -34.77
N LYS A 105 5.87 31.79 -34.92
CA LYS A 105 4.89 32.69 -35.55
C LYS A 105 4.51 32.30 -36.99
N LYS A 106 5.30 31.42 -37.62
CA LYS A 106 5.06 30.92 -38.98
C LYS A 106 4.32 29.58 -39.01
N THR A 107 4.11 28.93 -37.86
CA THR A 107 3.34 27.70 -37.77
C THR A 107 1.89 28.00 -38.14
N PHE A 108 1.38 27.33 -39.17
CA PHE A 108 0.00 27.50 -39.64
C PHE A 108 -0.94 26.49 -38.99
N ASP A 109 -0.53 25.22 -38.92
CA ASP A 109 -1.30 24.13 -38.32
C ASP A 109 -1.24 24.18 -36.77
N PRO A 110 -2.38 24.33 -36.07
CA PRO A 110 -2.41 24.32 -34.61
C PRO A 110 -2.15 22.93 -33.99
N TYR A 111 -2.44 21.83 -34.69
CA TYR A 111 -2.34 20.47 -34.16
C TYR A 111 -0.95 19.85 -34.34
N ILE A 112 -0.14 20.33 -35.30
CA ILE A 112 1.19 19.77 -35.59
C ILE A 112 2.12 19.73 -34.38
N ILE A 113 1.97 20.66 -33.43
CA ILE A 113 2.78 20.69 -32.20
C ILE A 113 2.53 19.46 -31.32
N ILE A 114 1.30 18.93 -31.32
CA ILE A 114 0.93 17.71 -30.59
C ILE A 114 1.60 16.49 -31.24
N ARG A 115 1.66 16.45 -32.57
CA ARG A 115 2.39 15.42 -33.31
C ARG A 115 3.90 15.52 -33.12
N ALA A 116 4.45 16.73 -33.09
CA ALA A 116 5.86 16.98 -32.80
C ALA A 116 6.23 16.52 -31.38
N ARG A 117 5.36 16.78 -30.40
CA ARG A 117 5.48 16.24 -29.03
C ARG A 117 5.52 14.71 -29.03
N ASP A 118 4.64 14.10 -29.80
CA ASP A 118 4.55 12.63 -29.86
C ASP A 118 5.75 12.02 -30.60
N LEU A 119 6.28 12.70 -31.61
CA LEU A 119 7.54 12.36 -32.28
C LEU A 119 8.72 12.30 -31.29
N ILE A 120 8.95 13.35 -30.50
CA ILE A 120 10.04 13.38 -29.52
C ILE A 120 9.84 12.34 -28.40
N LYS A 121 8.59 12.07 -27.99
CA LYS A 121 8.28 10.97 -27.06
C LYS A 121 8.65 9.62 -27.64
N LEU A 122 8.36 9.36 -28.92
CA LEU A 122 8.69 8.09 -29.58
C LEU A 122 10.22 7.90 -29.70
N LEU A 123 10.94 8.97 -30.06
CA LEU A 123 12.41 8.95 -30.12
C LEU A 123 13.03 8.66 -28.74
N ALA A 124 12.47 9.22 -27.66
CA ALA A 124 12.87 8.92 -26.29
C ALA A 124 12.60 7.47 -25.87
N ARG A 125 11.62 6.80 -26.50
CA ARG A 125 11.30 5.36 -26.30
C ARG A 125 12.02 4.44 -27.29
N SER A 126 13.17 4.89 -27.80
CA SER A 126 14.06 4.18 -28.72
C SER A 126 13.41 3.68 -30.02
N VAL A 127 12.38 4.36 -30.50
CA VAL A 127 11.90 4.17 -31.88
C VAL A 127 12.90 4.81 -32.84
N SER A 128 13.11 4.21 -34.01
CA SER A 128 13.95 4.78 -35.07
C SER A 128 13.27 5.98 -35.72
N PHE A 129 14.05 6.95 -36.18
CA PHE A 129 13.57 8.15 -36.86
C PHE A 129 12.67 7.81 -38.06
N GLU A 130 13.08 6.86 -38.90
CA GLU A 130 12.33 6.43 -40.09
C GLU A 130 10.90 5.99 -39.78
N GLN A 131 10.68 5.34 -38.63
CA GLN A 131 9.34 4.94 -38.21
C GLN A 131 8.62 6.05 -37.45
N ALA A 132 9.36 6.85 -36.68
CA ALA A 132 8.79 7.91 -35.85
C ALA A 132 8.26 9.08 -36.70
N VAL A 133 8.93 9.46 -37.80
CA VAL A 133 8.52 10.59 -38.66
C VAL A 133 7.14 10.41 -39.28
N ARG A 134 6.68 9.15 -39.42
CA ARG A 134 5.34 8.82 -39.92
C ARG A 134 4.22 9.44 -39.07
N ILE A 135 4.48 9.78 -37.80
CA ILE A 135 3.51 10.41 -36.89
C ILE A 135 3.10 11.83 -37.33
N LEU A 136 3.86 12.46 -38.22
CA LEU A 136 3.51 13.79 -38.74
C LEU A 136 2.34 13.73 -39.73
N GLN A 137 2.05 12.57 -40.30
CA GLN A 137 0.94 12.33 -41.22
C GLN A 137 -0.40 12.23 -40.47
N ASP A 138 -1.51 12.68 -41.10
CA ASP A 138 -2.82 12.75 -40.45
C ASP A 138 -3.41 11.39 -40.08
N ASP A 139 -3.22 10.37 -40.93
CA ASP A 139 -3.81 9.04 -40.75
C ASP A 139 -3.07 8.17 -39.71
N VAL A 140 -1.97 8.68 -39.14
CA VAL A 140 -1.08 7.92 -38.26
C VAL A 140 -1.08 8.52 -36.86
N ALA A 141 -1.36 7.69 -35.87
CA ALA A 141 -1.28 8.04 -34.46
C ALA A 141 -0.23 7.18 -33.74
N CYS A 142 0.05 7.53 -32.49
CA CYS A 142 0.92 6.74 -31.62
C CYS A 142 0.24 6.37 -30.31
N ASP A 143 0.67 5.26 -29.73
CA ASP A 143 0.21 4.78 -28.43
C ASP A 143 1.38 4.25 -27.60
N ILE A 144 1.57 4.81 -26.40
CA ILE A 144 2.60 4.36 -25.45
C ILE A 144 1.92 3.62 -24.29
N ILE A 145 1.93 2.29 -24.37
CA ILE A 145 1.25 1.41 -23.43
C ILE A 145 2.18 1.09 -22.25
N LYS A 146 1.80 1.50 -21.04
CA LYS A 146 2.54 1.18 -19.81
C LYS A 146 2.22 -0.23 -19.32
N ILE A 147 3.22 -1.12 -19.38
CA ILE A 147 3.09 -2.53 -18.97
C ILE A 147 3.70 -2.84 -17.60
N GLY A 148 4.55 -1.95 -17.07
CA GLY A 148 5.34 -2.22 -15.85
C GLY A 148 4.54 -2.47 -14.57
N SER A 149 3.37 -1.84 -14.40
CA SER A 149 2.55 -1.99 -13.19
C SER A 149 1.58 -3.18 -13.23
N LEU A 150 1.42 -3.84 -14.39
CA LEU A 150 0.41 -4.90 -14.56
C LEU A 150 0.81 -6.22 -13.88
N VAL A 151 2.10 -6.44 -13.62
CA VAL A 151 2.61 -7.70 -13.05
C VAL A 151 3.57 -7.40 -11.91
N ARG A 152 3.22 -7.84 -10.68
CA ARG A 152 4.03 -7.62 -9.47
C ARG A 152 5.41 -8.30 -9.51
N ASN A 153 5.47 -9.53 -10.02
CA ASN A 153 6.71 -10.31 -10.01
C ASN A 153 7.55 -10.03 -11.26
N LYS A 154 8.80 -9.57 -11.06
CA LYS A 154 9.73 -9.22 -12.15
C LYS A 154 9.97 -10.36 -13.14
N GLU A 155 10.21 -11.58 -12.67
CA GLU A 155 10.42 -12.74 -13.55
C GLU A 155 9.20 -13.04 -14.43
N ARG A 156 8.00 -12.95 -13.84
CA ARG A 156 6.75 -13.17 -14.56
C ARG A 156 6.52 -12.08 -15.59
N PHE A 157 6.85 -10.83 -15.26
CA PHE A 157 6.82 -9.70 -16.17
C PHE A 157 7.74 -9.92 -17.37
N VAL A 158 9.01 -10.28 -17.14
CA VAL A 158 9.98 -10.57 -18.21
C VAL A 158 9.50 -11.71 -19.10
N LYS A 159 9.00 -12.82 -18.52
CA LYS A 159 8.44 -13.94 -19.29
C LYS A 159 7.22 -13.56 -20.13
N ARG A 160 6.31 -12.72 -19.62
CA ARG A 160 5.13 -12.24 -20.38
C ARG A 160 5.50 -11.23 -21.46
N ARG A 161 6.44 -10.33 -21.17
CA ARG A 161 7.00 -9.39 -22.17
C ARG A 161 7.70 -10.14 -23.30
N GLN A 162 8.53 -11.13 -22.97
CA GLN A 162 9.19 -11.96 -23.97
C GLN A 162 8.20 -12.77 -24.80
N ARG A 163 7.10 -13.25 -24.19
CA ARG A 163 6.00 -13.92 -24.90
C ARG A 163 5.32 -13.00 -25.91
N LEU A 164 5.17 -11.70 -25.61
CA LEU A 164 4.61 -10.71 -26.54
C LEU A 164 5.49 -10.54 -27.79
N ILE A 165 6.82 -10.54 -27.61
CA ILE A 165 7.79 -10.50 -28.73
C ILE A 165 7.73 -11.81 -29.53
N GLY A 166 7.68 -12.93 -28.81
CA GLY A 166 7.70 -14.28 -29.38
C GLY A 166 9.10 -14.75 -29.76
N PRO A 167 9.25 -16.03 -30.17
CA PRO A 167 10.52 -16.56 -30.64
C PRO A 167 10.94 -15.84 -31.93
N LYS A 168 12.18 -15.36 -31.98
CA LYS A 168 12.73 -14.57 -33.11
C LYS A 168 11.86 -13.36 -33.54
N GLY A 169 11.05 -12.81 -32.63
CA GLY A 169 10.15 -11.68 -32.96
C GLY A 169 8.94 -12.05 -33.82
N SER A 170 8.66 -13.33 -34.06
CA SER A 170 7.57 -13.80 -34.94
C SER A 170 6.17 -13.31 -34.52
N THR A 171 5.88 -13.31 -33.22
CA THR A 171 4.58 -12.89 -32.68
C THR A 171 4.38 -11.39 -32.87
N LEU A 172 5.42 -10.60 -32.62
CA LEU A 172 5.40 -9.17 -32.85
C LEU A 172 5.26 -8.87 -34.35
N LYS A 173 6.01 -9.56 -35.22
CA LYS A 173 5.91 -9.33 -36.67
C LYS A 173 4.54 -9.68 -37.24
N ALA A 174 3.94 -10.76 -36.76
CA ALA A 174 2.56 -11.11 -37.12
C ALA A 174 1.56 -10.04 -36.65
N LEU A 175 1.75 -9.48 -35.46
CA LEU A 175 0.91 -8.39 -34.96
C LEU A 175 1.04 -7.14 -35.83
N GLU A 176 2.26 -6.75 -36.20
CA GLU A 176 2.51 -5.61 -37.10
C GLU A 176 1.80 -5.75 -38.46
N LEU A 177 1.90 -6.92 -39.09
CA LEU A 177 1.29 -7.19 -40.40
C LEU A 177 -0.25 -7.24 -40.34
N LEU A 178 -0.80 -7.69 -39.22
CA LEU A 178 -2.26 -7.79 -39.06
C LEU A 178 -2.91 -6.44 -38.75
N THR A 179 -2.26 -5.60 -37.95
CA THR A 179 -2.82 -4.31 -37.53
C THR A 179 -2.31 -3.12 -38.36
N ASN A 180 -1.37 -3.35 -39.30
CA ASN A 180 -0.65 -2.30 -40.04
C ASN A 180 0.01 -1.26 -39.11
N CYS A 181 0.44 -1.72 -37.92
CA CYS A 181 1.15 -0.88 -36.96
C CYS A 181 2.62 -1.29 -36.89
N TYR A 182 3.47 -0.35 -36.55
CA TYR A 182 4.82 -0.62 -36.04
C TYR A 182 4.76 -0.77 -34.53
N VAL A 183 5.37 -1.81 -33.95
CA VAL A 183 5.30 -2.08 -32.51
C VAL A 183 6.70 -2.29 -31.94
N MET A 184 7.12 -1.43 -31.00
CA MET A 184 8.38 -1.54 -30.30
C MET A 184 8.14 -1.92 -28.83
N VAL A 185 8.70 -3.06 -28.40
CA VAL A 185 8.62 -3.52 -27.01
C VAL A 185 9.95 -3.25 -26.31
N GLN A 186 9.99 -2.25 -25.43
CA GLN A 186 11.21 -1.90 -24.70
C GLN A 186 10.94 -1.57 -23.22
N GLY A 187 11.74 -2.15 -22.33
CA GLY A 187 11.66 -1.85 -20.90
C GLY A 187 10.28 -2.16 -20.32
N ASN A 188 9.64 -1.12 -19.78
CA ASN A 188 8.35 -1.20 -19.09
C ASN A 188 7.18 -0.66 -19.94
N THR A 189 7.42 -0.39 -21.22
CA THR A 189 6.43 0.16 -22.14
C THR A 189 6.44 -0.54 -23.48
N VAL A 190 5.32 -0.48 -24.18
CA VAL A 190 5.20 -0.89 -25.57
C VAL A 190 4.75 0.33 -26.36
N SER A 191 5.56 0.76 -27.32
CA SER A 191 5.23 1.86 -28.21
C SER A 191 4.64 1.29 -29.49
N ALA A 192 3.50 1.81 -29.94
CA ALA A 192 2.87 1.44 -31.19
C ALA A 192 2.62 2.69 -32.05
N ILE A 193 2.80 2.57 -33.37
CA ILE A 193 2.56 3.63 -34.35
C ILE A 193 1.72 3.07 -35.48
N GLY A 194 0.65 3.73 -35.88
CA GLY A 194 -0.19 3.29 -36.98
C GLY A 194 -1.60 3.89 -36.94
N PRO A 195 -2.55 3.33 -37.71
CA PRO A 195 -3.93 3.80 -37.74
C PRO A 195 -4.64 3.51 -36.42
N PHE A 196 -5.62 4.35 -36.06
CA PHE A 196 -6.37 4.23 -34.80
C PHE A 196 -7.03 2.87 -34.59
N SER A 197 -7.58 2.26 -35.65
CA SER A 197 -8.17 0.92 -35.62
C SER A 197 -7.16 -0.15 -35.23
N GLY A 198 -5.96 -0.08 -35.82
CA GLY A 198 -4.84 -0.95 -35.51
C GLY A 198 -4.34 -0.76 -34.07
N LEU A 199 -4.20 0.49 -33.62
CA LEU A 199 -3.74 0.81 -32.26
C LEU A 199 -4.69 0.27 -31.18
N LYS A 200 -6.01 0.35 -31.39
CA LYS A 200 -7.02 -0.23 -30.48
C LYS A 200 -6.82 -1.74 -30.31
N GLU A 201 -6.59 -2.45 -31.40
CA GLU A 201 -6.34 -3.89 -31.38
C GLU A 201 -4.97 -4.23 -30.75
N VAL A 202 -3.90 -3.50 -31.09
CA VAL A 202 -2.58 -3.67 -30.45
C VAL A 202 -2.67 -3.47 -28.94
N ARG A 203 -3.32 -2.39 -28.49
CA ARG A 203 -3.53 -2.12 -27.06
C ARG A 203 -4.23 -3.28 -26.36
N LYS A 204 -5.30 -3.81 -26.96
CA LYS A 204 -6.01 -4.98 -26.44
C LYS A 204 -5.09 -6.19 -26.34
N VAL A 205 -4.33 -6.52 -27.40
CA VAL A 205 -3.41 -7.66 -27.41
C VAL A 205 -2.34 -7.54 -26.33
N VAL A 206 -1.74 -6.36 -26.16
CA VAL A 206 -0.69 -6.10 -25.16
C VAL A 206 -1.25 -6.28 -23.74
N LEU A 207 -2.40 -5.67 -23.44
CA LEU A 207 -3.03 -5.75 -22.12
C LEU A 207 -3.45 -7.18 -21.77
N ASP A 208 -4.05 -7.90 -22.71
CA ASP A 208 -4.46 -9.30 -22.52
C ASP A 208 -3.25 -10.22 -22.29
N THR A 209 -2.16 -9.97 -23.02
CA THR A 209 -0.90 -10.70 -22.83
C THR A 209 -0.34 -10.52 -21.42
N MET A 210 -0.42 -9.29 -20.90
CA MET A 210 -0.05 -8.99 -19.52
C MET A 210 -1.02 -9.57 -18.50
N LYS A 211 -2.31 -9.77 -18.85
CA LYS A 211 -3.35 -10.45 -18.05
C LYS A 211 -3.30 -11.99 -18.14
N ASN A 212 -2.20 -12.56 -18.64
CA ASN A 212 -1.97 -14.01 -18.75
C ASN A 212 -2.66 -14.73 -19.92
N ILE A 213 -3.27 -14.01 -20.85
CA ILE A 213 -3.77 -14.60 -22.09
C ILE A 213 -2.58 -14.71 -23.06
N HIS A 214 -2.53 -15.74 -23.92
CA HIS A 214 -1.43 -15.87 -24.88
C HIS A 214 -1.71 -15.01 -26.13
N PRO A 215 -0.75 -14.21 -26.64
CA PRO A 215 -0.98 -13.30 -27.79
C PRO A 215 -1.43 -14.04 -29.06
N ILE A 216 -0.98 -15.29 -29.25
CA ILE A 216 -1.41 -16.16 -30.36
C ILE A 216 -2.94 -16.26 -30.46
N TYR A 217 -3.68 -16.26 -29.34
CA TYR A 217 -5.14 -16.31 -29.40
C TYR A 217 -5.70 -15.04 -30.04
N ASN A 218 -5.20 -13.87 -29.62
CA ASN A 218 -5.62 -12.60 -30.20
C ASN A 218 -5.16 -12.47 -31.66
N ILE A 219 -3.99 -12.98 -32.02
CA ILE A 219 -3.53 -13.05 -33.42
C ILE A 219 -4.48 -13.90 -34.26
N LYS A 220 -4.88 -15.10 -33.80
CA LYS A 220 -5.87 -15.94 -34.49
C LYS A 220 -7.21 -15.22 -34.65
N THR A 221 -7.69 -14.55 -33.60
CA THR A 221 -8.89 -13.73 -33.65
C THR A 221 -8.76 -12.63 -34.70
N LEU A 222 -7.62 -11.92 -34.78
CA LEU A 222 -7.37 -10.89 -35.78
C LEU A 222 -7.31 -11.45 -37.20
N MET A 223 -6.70 -12.62 -37.41
CA MET A 223 -6.70 -13.30 -38.70
C MET A 223 -8.13 -13.62 -39.16
N ILE A 224 -8.95 -14.20 -38.28
CA ILE A 224 -10.35 -14.53 -38.58
C ILE A 224 -11.16 -13.25 -38.85
N LYS A 225 -11.02 -12.22 -38.02
CA LYS A 225 -11.68 -10.92 -38.25
C LYS A 225 -11.31 -10.32 -39.60
N ARG A 226 -10.04 -10.39 -40.01
CA ARG A 226 -9.57 -9.84 -41.28
C ARG A 226 -10.15 -10.60 -42.49
N GLU A 227 -10.32 -11.91 -42.39
CA GLU A 227 -10.99 -12.69 -43.43
C GLU A 227 -12.49 -12.39 -43.47
N LEU A 228 -13.18 -12.38 -42.32
CA LEU A 228 -14.61 -12.06 -42.23
C LEU A 228 -14.94 -10.63 -42.68
N ALA A 229 -14.01 -9.69 -42.51
CA ALA A 229 -14.17 -8.30 -42.96
C ALA A 229 -14.14 -8.15 -44.49
N LYS A 230 -13.59 -9.11 -45.23
CA LYS A 230 -13.61 -9.11 -46.70
C LYS A 230 -15.00 -9.46 -47.24
N ASP A 231 -15.79 -10.22 -46.47
CA ASP A 231 -17.13 -10.63 -46.86
C ASP A 231 -18.15 -9.51 -46.59
N SER A 232 -18.75 -8.97 -47.65
CA SER A 232 -19.68 -7.83 -47.56
C SER A 232 -20.94 -8.14 -46.75
N GLU A 233 -21.45 -9.38 -46.78
CA GLU A 233 -22.70 -9.78 -46.11
C GLU A 233 -22.53 -9.95 -44.59
N LEU A 234 -21.33 -10.32 -44.15
CA LEU A 234 -21.03 -10.60 -42.75
C LEU A 234 -20.62 -9.33 -41.98
N ARG A 235 -20.29 -8.23 -42.67
CA ARG A 235 -19.80 -6.99 -42.04
C ARG A 235 -20.80 -6.33 -41.09
N SER A 236 -22.10 -6.47 -41.35
CA SER A 236 -23.17 -5.91 -40.50
C SER A 236 -23.57 -6.84 -39.34
N GLN A 237 -23.10 -8.09 -39.33
CA GLN A 237 -23.47 -9.10 -38.35
C GLN A 237 -22.41 -9.23 -37.24
N SER A 238 -22.83 -9.65 -36.04
CA SER A 238 -21.89 -9.94 -34.95
C SER A 238 -21.04 -11.18 -35.26
N TRP A 239 -19.71 -11.03 -35.20
CA TRP A 239 -18.76 -12.10 -35.48
C TRP A 239 -18.49 -13.04 -34.30
N GLU A 240 -19.11 -12.83 -33.13
CA GLU A 240 -18.83 -13.62 -31.91
C GLU A 240 -18.97 -15.14 -32.10
N ARG A 241 -19.83 -15.57 -33.03
CA ARG A 241 -20.03 -16.98 -33.40
C ARG A 241 -18.78 -17.61 -34.04
N PHE A 242 -18.05 -16.83 -34.83
CA PHE A 242 -16.88 -17.29 -35.58
C PHE A 242 -15.58 -17.11 -34.80
N LEU A 243 -15.60 -16.30 -33.74
CA LEU A 243 -14.43 -16.04 -32.91
C LEU A 243 -14.19 -17.19 -31.91
N PRO A 244 -12.95 -17.72 -31.81
CA PRO A 244 -12.62 -18.76 -30.85
C PRO A 244 -12.82 -18.27 -29.40
N GLN A 245 -13.82 -18.78 -28.70
CA GLN A 245 -14.02 -18.48 -27.28
C GLN A 245 -13.12 -19.36 -26.40
N PHE A 246 -12.07 -18.76 -25.86
CA PHE A 246 -11.20 -19.46 -24.91
C PHE A 246 -11.86 -19.51 -23.53
N LYS A 247 -12.47 -20.65 -23.20
CA LYS A 247 -12.92 -20.92 -21.82
C LYS A 247 -11.69 -21.19 -20.96
N HIS A 248 -11.46 -20.37 -19.93
CA HIS A 248 -10.49 -20.71 -18.89
C HIS A 248 -10.92 -22.06 -18.31
N LYS A 249 -10.13 -23.11 -18.54
CA LYS A 249 -10.31 -24.39 -17.86
C LYS A 249 -10.02 -24.14 -16.39
N ASN A 250 -11.02 -23.71 -15.64
CA ASN A 250 -11.02 -23.81 -14.17
C ASN A 250 -11.08 -25.31 -13.86
N VAL A 251 -9.95 -26.00 -14.05
CA VAL A 251 -9.82 -27.40 -13.68
C VAL A 251 -10.12 -27.47 -12.20
N ASN A 252 -11.31 -28.02 -11.92
CA ASN A 252 -11.95 -28.33 -10.65
C ASN A 252 -11.43 -27.55 -9.44
N LYS A 253 -12.34 -26.79 -8.81
CA LYS A 253 -12.25 -26.37 -7.41
C LYS A 253 -11.51 -27.46 -6.62
N ARG A 254 -10.25 -27.20 -6.28
CA ARG A 254 -9.46 -28.12 -5.46
C ARG A 254 -10.32 -28.39 -4.23
N LYS A 255 -10.80 -29.63 -4.08
CA LYS A 255 -11.51 -30.03 -2.85
C LYS A 255 -10.58 -29.64 -1.71
N GLU A 256 -11.08 -28.79 -0.81
CA GLU A 256 -10.25 -28.31 0.29
C GLU A 256 -9.65 -29.53 0.99
N PRO A 257 -8.33 -29.53 1.28
CA PRO A 257 -7.75 -30.65 2.00
C PRO A 257 -8.52 -30.83 3.30
N LYS A 258 -9.00 -32.06 3.57
CA LYS A 258 -9.78 -32.39 4.78
C LYS A 258 -9.06 -31.99 6.09
N LYS A 259 -7.74 -31.74 6.02
CA LYS A 259 -6.93 -31.18 7.09
C LYS A 259 -6.37 -29.82 6.64
N LYS A 260 -7.08 -28.74 6.96
CA LYS A 260 -6.50 -27.39 6.93
C LYS A 260 -5.71 -27.19 8.22
N SER A 261 -4.38 -27.14 8.14
CA SER A 261 -3.58 -26.69 9.27
C SER A 261 -3.94 -25.23 9.55
N ILE A 262 -4.54 -24.96 10.70
CA ILE A 262 -4.76 -23.59 11.17
C ILE A 262 -3.36 -22.96 11.30
N LYS A 263 -3.11 -21.85 10.60
CA LYS A 263 -1.83 -21.13 10.72
C LYS A 263 -1.75 -20.62 12.16
N LYS A 264 -0.67 -20.99 12.88
CA LYS A 264 -0.41 -20.49 14.23
C LYS A 264 -0.39 -18.96 14.21
N GLU A 265 -0.87 -18.34 15.27
CA GLU A 265 -0.83 -16.88 15.44
C GLU A 265 0.63 -16.40 15.38
N TYR A 266 0.84 -15.25 14.73
CA TYR A 266 2.17 -14.67 14.60
C TYR A 266 2.65 -14.20 15.97
N THR A 267 3.62 -14.92 16.53
CA THR A 267 4.39 -14.46 17.69
C THR A 267 5.64 -13.72 17.17
N PRO A 268 5.89 -12.48 17.61
CA PRO A 268 7.12 -11.77 17.28
C PRO A 268 8.35 -12.37 17.99
N PHE A 269 8.13 -13.20 19.02
CA PHE A 269 9.19 -13.89 19.74
C PHE A 269 9.49 -15.24 19.06
N PRO A 270 10.75 -15.53 18.74
CA PRO A 270 11.14 -16.85 18.26
C PRO A 270 10.88 -17.90 19.36
N PRO A 271 10.57 -19.16 18.99
CA PRO A 271 10.52 -20.23 19.96
C PRO A 271 11.90 -20.42 20.61
N PRO A 272 11.96 -20.91 21.87
CA PRO A 272 13.23 -21.22 22.50
C PRO A 272 13.99 -22.24 21.65
N GLN A 273 15.31 -22.04 21.55
CA GLN A 273 16.17 -23.01 20.86
C GLN A 273 16.11 -24.34 21.61
N PRO A 274 16.10 -25.49 20.91
CA PRO A 274 16.19 -26.78 21.57
C PRO A 274 17.52 -26.85 22.34
N GLU A 275 17.45 -27.14 23.65
CA GLU A 275 18.62 -27.28 24.50
C GLU A 275 19.56 -28.35 23.94
N SER A 276 20.86 -28.04 23.89
CA SER A 276 21.87 -29.01 23.50
C SER A 276 21.94 -30.15 24.52
N GLN A 277 22.51 -31.28 24.12
CA GLN A 277 22.71 -32.38 25.07
C GLN A 277 23.59 -31.93 26.25
N ILE A 278 24.57 -31.06 26.00
CA ILE A 278 25.44 -30.47 27.02
C ILE A 278 24.62 -29.59 27.98
N ASP A 279 23.72 -28.75 27.47
CA ASP A 279 22.87 -27.89 28.31
C ASP A 279 21.90 -28.71 29.17
N LYS A 280 21.35 -29.80 28.63
CA LYS A 280 20.51 -30.75 29.40
C LYS A 280 21.30 -31.45 30.50
N GLU A 281 22.53 -31.83 30.21
CA GLU A 281 23.43 -32.46 31.19
C GLU A 281 23.90 -31.45 32.25
N LEU A 282 24.11 -30.19 31.89
CA LEU A 282 24.42 -29.10 32.81
C LEU A 282 23.21 -28.77 33.72
N ALA A 283 22.00 -28.68 33.15
CA ALA A 283 20.77 -28.41 33.88
C ALA A 283 20.36 -29.54 34.83
N SER A 284 20.61 -30.80 34.45
CA SER A 284 20.39 -31.97 35.32
C SER A 284 21.49 -32.19 36.37
N GLY A 285 22.61 -31.45 36.26
CA GLY A 285 23.79 -31.63 37.12
C GLY A 285 24.59 -32.91 36.81
N GLU A 286 24.13 -33.72 35.87
CA GLU A 286 24.82 -34.94 35.44
C GLU A 286 26.16 -34.63 34.78
N TYR A 287 26.30 -33.47 34.13
CA TYR A 287 27.55 -33.07 33.50
C TYR A 287 28.73 -33.04 34.48
N PHE A 288 28.47 -32.63 35.73
CA PHE A 288 29.51 -32.49 36.76
C PHE A 288 29.87 -33.81 37.47
N LEU A 289 29.04 -34.87 37.32
CA LEU A 289 29.28 -36.15 37.97
C LEU A 289 30.33 -36.98 37.22
N LYS A 290 31.34 -37.47 37.94
CA LYS A 290 32.35 -38.39 37.38
C LYS A 290 31.69 -39.71 36.97
N ALA A 291 32.22 -40.39 35.94
CA ALA A 291 31.65 -41.64 35.42
C ALA A 291 31.43 -42.73 36.50
N ASN A 292 32.32 -42.82 37.50
CA ASN A 292 32.15 -43.76 38.62
C ASN A 292 30.98 -43.40 39.55
N GLN A 293 30.72 -42.11 39.77
CA GLN A 293 29.59 -41.66 40.58
C GLN A 293 28.26 -41.90 39.84
N LYS A 294 28.22 -41.63 38.53
CA LYS A 294 27.08 -41.98 37.66
C LYS A 294 26.76 -43.48 37.71
N LYS A 295 27.79 -44.34 37.68
CA LYS A 295 27.62 -45.80 37.80
C LYS A 295 27.05 -46.21 39.17
N ARG A 296 27.54 -45.62 40.26
CA ARG A 296 27.04 -45.91 41.62
C ARG A 296 25.57 -45.53 41.78
N GLN A 297 25.18 -44.33 41.34
CA GLN A 297 23.79 -43.88 41.36
C GLN A 297 22.87 -44.75 40.51
N LYS A 298 23.34 -45.20 39.32
CA LYS A 298 22.59 -46.17 38.49
C LYS A 298 22.37 -47.50 39.21
N MET A 299 23.40 -48.03 39.89
CA MET A 299 23.28 -49.28 40.64
C MET A 299 22.35 -49.15 41.85
N GLU A 300 22.39 -48.03 42.56
CA GLU A 300 21.47 -47.72 43.66
C GLU A 300 20.02 -47.62 43.16
N ALA A 301 19.79 -46.95 42.03
CA ALA A 301 18.47 -46.86 41.41
C ALA A 301 17.92 -48.22 40.96
N ILE A 302 18.79 -49.10 40.42
CA ILE A 302 18.41 -50.48 40.06
C ILE A 302 18.04 -51.28 41.32
N LYS A 303 18.84 -51.19 42.39
CA LYS A 303 18.55 -51.86 43.67
C LYS A 303 17.23 -51.37 44.28
N ALA A 304 16.97 -50.07 44.25
CA ALA A 304 15.71 -49.50 44.73
C ALA A 304 14.51 -50.02 43.93
N LYS A 305 14.60 -50.05 42.59
CA LYS A 305 13.56 -50.63 41.73
C LYS A 305 13.34 -52.12 41.98
N GLN A 306 14.42 -52.87 42.21
CA GLN A 306 14.32 -54.30 42.55
C GLN A 306 13.63 -54.51 43.91
N ALA A 307 13.95 -53.70 44.91
CA ALA A 307 13.28 -53.74 46.21
C ALA A 307 11.78 -53.41 46.09
N GLU A 308 11.42 -52.37 45.33
CA GLU A 308 10.02 -51.99 45.11
C GLU A 308 9.23 -53.06 44.32
N ALA A 309 9.87 -53.71 43.33
CA ALA A 309 9.25 -54.82 42.60
C ALA A 309 9.03 -56.04 43.51
N LEU A 310 9.96 -56.32 44.41
CA LEU A 310 9.83 -57.39 45.41
C LEU A 310 8.68 -57.11 46.38
N THR A 311 8.56 -55.88 46.88
CA THR A 311 7.44 -55.51 47.77
C THR A 311 6.10 -55.61 47.06
N LYS A 312 5.97 -55.08 45.84
CA LYS A 312 4.76 -55.21 45.01
C LYS A 312 4.39 -56.67 44.76
N ARG A 313 5.36 -57.52 44.41
CA ARG A 313 5.13 -58.95 44.20
C ARG A 313 4.69 -59.66 45.48
N GLN A 314 5.20 -59.22 46.63
CA GLN A 314 4.80 -59.74 47.93
C GLN A 314 3.40 -59.28 48.33
N GLU A 315 3.02 -58.04 48.03
CA GLU A 315 1.65 -57.53 48.19
C GLU A 315 0.66 -58.27 47.28
N GLU A 316 1.00 -58.50 46.01
CA GLU A 316 0.18 -59.31 45.09
C GLU A 316 0.02 -60.75 45.58
N ARG A 317 1.10 -61.37 46.06
CA ARG A 317 1.05 -62.70 46.66
C ARG A 317 0.15 -62.72 47.89
N ASN A 318 0.27 -61.72 48.77
CA ASN A 318 -0.55 -61.62 49.97
C ASN A 318 -2.03 -61.39 49.64
N LYS A 319 -2.35 -60.62 48.59
CA LYS A 319 -3.72 -60.45 48.08
C LYS A 319 -4.32 -61.77 47.60
N ALA A 320 -3.53 -62.64 46.97
CA ALA A 320 -4.00 -63.94 46.51
C ALA A 320 -4.30 -64.93 47.66
N PHE A 321 -3.74 -64.71 48.86
CA PHE A 321 -4.00 -65.52 50.06
C PHE A 321 -5.22 -65.08 50.86
N ILE A 322 -5.89 -63.99 50.46
CA ILE A 322 -7.16 -63.54 51.06
C ILE A 322 -8.29 -64.06 50.15
N PRO A 323 -9.16 -64.97 50.63
CA PRO A 323 -10.29 -65.45 49.85
C PRO A 323 -11.18 -64.29 49.38
N PRO A 324 -11.56 -64.23 48.09
CA PRO A 324 -12.51 -63.23 47.60
C PRO A 324 -13.83 -63.36 48.34
N LYS A 325 -14.46 -62.25 48.76
CA LYS A 325 -15.77 -62.29 49.40
C LYS A 325 -16.85 -62.65 48.38
N GLU A 326 -17.48 -63.81 48.54
CA GLU A 326 -18.57 -64.30 47.69
C GLU A 326 -19.90 -63.60 48.01
N LYS A 327 -20.76 -63.44 46.99
CA LYS A 327 -22.14 -62.93 47.10
C LYS A 327 -23.14 -64.11 47.00
N PRO A 328 -24.29 -64.08 47.71
CA PRO A 328 -25.23 -65.20 47.74
C PRO A 328 -26.01 -65.36 46.42
N ALA A 329 -26.36 -66.61 46.09
CA ALA A 329 -26.84 -67.09 44.79
C ALA A 329 -28.36 -67.08 44.63
N GLU A 330 -28.85 -66.71 43.44
CA GLU A 330 -30.19 -67.02 42.93
C GLU A 330 -30.10 -68.16 41.91
N GLN A 331 -31.05 -69.09 41.99
CA GLN A 331 -31.13 -70.33 41.22
C GLN A 331 -32.01 -70.12 39.99
N ASP A 332 -31.52 -70.49 38.81
CA ASP A 332 -32.36 -70.70 37.63
C ASP A 332 -32.15 -72.11 37.05
N ILE A 333 -33.28 -72.73 36.75
CA ILE A 333 -33.49 -74.12 36.37
C ILE A 333 -33.14 -74.33 34.88
N ILE A 334 -32.43 -75.42 34.59
CA ILE A 334 -32.04 -75.87 33.25
C ILE A 334 -33.18 -76.71 32.64
N PRO A 335 -33.53 -76.51 31.36
CA PRO A 335 -34.05 -77.59 30.53
C PRO A 335 -32.96 -78.22 29.64
N GLU A 336 -32.71 -79.51 29.88
CA GLU A 336 -31.99 -80.42 28.98
C GLU A 336 -32.73 -80.57 27.65
N ASP A 337 -32.07 -80.23 26.54
CA ASP A 337 -31.90 -81.10 25.37
C ASP A 337 -31.17 -80.34 24.24
N LEU A 338 -29.92 -80.71 23.98
CA LEU A 338 -29.19 -80.34 22.75
C LEU A 338 -28.49 -81.58 22.18
N PRO A 339 -28.70 -81.92 20.89
CA PRO A 339 -28.14 -83.11 20.29
C PRO A 339 -26.62 -83.01 20.07
N ALA A 340 -25.95 -84.15 20.15
CA ALA A 340 -24.50 -84.26 20.03
C ALA A 340 -23.96 -83.71 18.69
N PRO A 341 -22.78 -83.04 18.67
CA PRO A 341 -22.29 -82.34 17.49
C PRO A 341 -21.93 -83.27 16.33
N THR A 342 -22.73 -83.21 15.25
CA THR A 342 -22.47 -83.91 13.98
C THR A 342 -21.07 -83.60 13.43
N GLY A 343 -20.36 -84.62 12.93
CA GLY A 343 -18.95 -84.55 12.48
C GLY A 343 -18.59 -83.43 11.48
N LYS A 344 -19.60 -82.84 10.84
CA LYS A 344 -19.48 -81.66 9.97
C LYS A 344 -18.99 -80.39 10.69
N TYR A 345 -19.32 -80.21 11.97
CA TYR A 345 -18.89 -79.04 12.76
C TYR A 345 -17.44 -79.15 13.25
N LYS A 346 -16.95 -80.36 13.56
CA LYS A 346 -15.54 -80.60 13.93
C LYS A 346 -14.59 -80.26 12.79
N LEU A 347 -14.93 -80.65 11.56
CA LEU A 347 -14.16 -80.32 10.36
C LEU A 347 -14.13 -78.81 10.08
N LYS A 348 -15.27 -78.12 10.24
CA LYS A 348 -15.34 -76.66 10.05
C LYS A 348 -14.50 -75.90 11.08
N TYR A 349 -14.48 -76.38 12.33
CA TYR A 349 -13.66 -75.77 13.39
C TYR A 349 -12.16 -76.01 13.17
N GLN A 350 -11.79 -77.20 12.68
CA GLN A 350 -10.40 -77.50 12.31
C GLN A 350 -9.93 -76.65 11.12
N GLN A 351 -10.77 -76.50 10.08
CA GLN A 351 -10.50 -75.61 8.95
C GLN A 351 -10.33 -74.15 9.38
N TYR A 352 -11.19 -73.67 10.28
CA TYR A 352 -11.08 -72.32 10.82
C TYR A 352 -9.80 -72.12 11.67
N ALA A 353 -9.42 -73.12 12.48
CA ALA A 353 -8.20 -73.08 13.26
C ALA A 353 -6.93 -73.08 12.38
N THR A 354 -6.95 -73.78 11.24
CA THR A 354 -5.85 -73.75 10.26
C THR A 354 -5.77 -72.43 9.51
N GLU A 355 -6.91 -71.87 9.07
CA GLU A 355 -6.95 -70.55 8.43
C GLU A 355 -6.43 -69.44 9.35
N MET A 356 -6.78 -69.49 10.64
CA MET A 356 -6.29 -68.52 11.62
C MET A 356 -4.78 -68.62 11.85
N LYS A 357 -4.22 -69.82 11.89
CA LYS A 357 -2.76 -70.02 12.01
C LYS A 357 -2.02 -69.54 10.76
N GLU A 358 -2.56 -69.75 9.57
CA GLU A 358 -1.96 -69.29 8.33
C GLU A 358 -2.06 -67.77 8.16
N GLY A 359 -3.21 -67.18 8.50
CA GLY A 359 -3.40 -65.72 8.51
C GLY A 359 -2.41 -65.02 9.44
N TYR A 360 -2.15 -65.59 10.62
CA TYR A 360 -1.17 -65.05 11.56
C TYR A 360 0.28 -65.14 11.03
N LYS A 361 0.66 -66.25 10.38
CA LYS A 361 1.98 -66.37 9.72
C LYS A 361 2.16 -65.33 8.59
N GLN A 362 1.14 -65.13 7.76
CA GLN A 362 1.18 -64.15 6.66
C GLN A 362 1.26 -62.70 7.17
N TYR A 363 0.65 -62.41 8.33
CA TYR A 363 0.73 -61.10 8.97
C TYR A 363 2.16 -60.81 9.48
N ILE A 364 2.82 -61.78 10.13
CA ILE A 364 4.21 -61.64 10.57
C ILE A 364 5.16 -61.44 9.39
N GLN A 365 4.96 -62.18 8.29
CA GLN A 365 5.76 -62.03 7.07
C GLN A 365 5.63 -60.62 6.48
N ARG A 366 4.40 -60.07 6.40
CA ARG A 366 4.16 -58.69 5.91
C ARG A 366 4.81 -57.61 6.78
N ILE A 367 4.91 -57.82 8.09
CA ILE A 367 5.62 -56.91 8.99
C ILE A 367 7.14 -56.98 8.77
N ALA A 368 7.70 -58.19 8.60
CA ALA A 368 9.11 -58.37 8.30
C ALA A 368 9.51 -57.74 6.95
N ASP A 369 8.67 -57.88 5.93
CA ASP A 369 8.93 -57.30 4.60
C ASP A 369 8.83 -55.76 4.60
N LYS A 370 7.90 -55.19 5.38
CA LYS A 370 7.84 -53.73 5.60
C LYS A 370 9.09 -53.17 6.30
N ALA A 371 9.67 -53.93 7.24
CA ALA A 371 10.92 -53.53 7.90
C ALA A 371 12.12 -53.54 6.92
N LYS A 372 12.18 -54.50 5.99
CA LYS A 372 13.21 -54.56 4.94
C LYS A 372 13.09 -53.43 3.91
N ILE A 373 11.88 -53.06 3.50
CA ILE A 373 11.66 -51.96 2.55
C ILE A 373 12.08 -50.61 3.15
N THR A 374 11.90 -50.43 4.47
CA THR A 374 12.28 -49.21 5.18
C THR A 374 13.82 -49.06 5.29
N SER A 375 14.57 -50.16 5.46
CA SER A 375 16.04 -50.09 5.56
C SER A 375 16.76 -49.88 4.22
N MET A 376 16.11 -50.17 3.08
CA MET A 376 16.68 -49.94 1.74
C MET A 376 16.48 -48.51 1.21
N GLN A 377 15.59 -47.70 1.83
CA GLN A 377 15.38 -46.30 1.43
C GLN A 377 16.32 -45.30 2.15
N ASP A 378 16.86 -45.65 3.31
CA ASP A 378 17.80 -44.80 4.06
C ASP A 378 19.28 -44.93 3.61
N THR A 379 19.61 -45.97 2.83
CA THR A 379 20.99 -46.22 2.34
C THR A 379 21.31 -45.56 0.99
N SER A 380 20.35 -44.87 0.35
CA SER A 380 20.55 -44.16 -0.93
C SER A 380 20.53 -42.63 -0.84
N ARG A 381 20.55 -42.03 0.36
CA ARG A 381 20.55 -40.56 0.53
C ARG A 381 21.83 -39.95 1.12
N ASN A 382 22.74 -40.76 1.64
CA ASN A 382 24.02 -40.30 2.20
C ASN A 382 25.22 -40.71 1.33
N LYS A 383 25.25 -40.23 0.08
CA LYS A 383 26.43 -40.28 -0.80
C LYS A 383 26.50 -39.07 -1.75
N VAL A 384 26.17 -37.87 -1.28
CA VAL A 384 26.60 -36.59 -1.89
C VAL A 384 26.61 -35.55 -0.77
N ASN A 385 27.77 -35.38 -0.11
CA ASN A 385 28.24 -34.17 0.58
C ASN A 385 29.28 -34.58 1.63
N GLU A 386 30.45 -34.98 1.16
CA GLU A 386 31.70 -34.93 1.92
C GLU A 386 32.81 -34.85 0.88
N LYS A 387 33.25 -33.62 0.59
CA LYS A 387 34.54 -33.23 0.00
C LYS A 387 34.52 -31.74 -0.36
N HIS A 388 34.61 -30.91 0.66
CA HIS A 388 35.56 -29.79 0.73
C HIS A 388 35.47 -29.24 2.14
N ASP A 389 36.62 -29.19 2.81
CA ASP A 389 36.99 -28.27 3.89
C ASP A 389 38.03 -28.95 4.79
N GLN A 390 39.27 -28.94 4.31
CA GLN A 390 40.46 -28.86 5.15
C GLN A 390 41.33 -27.81 4.51
N GLU A 391 41.46 -26.66 5.17
CA GLU A 391 42.75 -26.00 5.45
C GLU A 391 42.51 -24.71 6.23
N GLU A 392 43.45 -24.43 7.14
CA GLU A 392 43.64 -23.23 7.99
C GLU A 392 43.10 -23.30 9.43
N GLU A 393 43.86 -24.03 10.26
CA GLU A 393 44.27 -23.49 11.56
C GLU A 393 45.34 -22.41 11.32
N ALA A 394 45.17 -21.22 11.89
CA ALA A 394 46.10 -20.67 12.89
C ALA A 394 45.82 -19.19 13.21
N SER A 395 45.87 -18.91 14.51
CA SER A 395 46.40 -17.70 15.16
C SER A 395 45.42 -16.75 15.87
N VAL A 396 45.90 -16.39 17.07
CA VAL A 396 45.59 -15.27 17.95
C VAL A 396 44.44 -15.49 18.94
N ASP A 397 44.83 -16.08 20.06
CA ASP A 397 44.26 -15.86 21.38
C ASP A 397 44.86 -14.54 21.93
N ASP A 398 43.99 -13.56 22.22
CA ASP A 398 44.08 -12.51 23.27
C ASP A 398 43.32 -11.23 22.85
N LEU A 399 42.05 -11.11 23.24
CA LEU A 399 41.47 -9.90 23.84
C LEU A 399 40.00 -10.11 24.28
N VAL A 400 39.75 -9.86 25.57
CA VAL A 400 38.51 -9.49 26.30
C VAL A 400 37.14 -9.87 25.68
N THR A 401 36.42 -10.70 26.43
CA THR A 401 35.06 -11.22 26.19
C THR A 401 33.90 -10.21 26.10
N LEU A 402 34.18 -8.90 26.23
CA LEU A 402 33.17 -7.83 26.14
C LEU A 402 33.02 -7.24 24.72
N ASP A 403 34.06 -7.28 23.88
CA ASP A 403 34.01 -6.71 22.52
C ASP A 403 33.43 -7.68 21.47
N ARG A 404 33.51 -8.99 21.72
CA ARG A 404 33.00 -10.02 20.80
C ARG A 404 31.47 -10.04 20.71
N LYS A 405 30.78 -9.63 21.78
CA LYS A 405 29.31 -9.47 21.79
C LYS A 405 28.85 -8.19 21.10
N ALA A 406 29.61 -7.10 21.23
CA ALA A 406 29.32 -5.84 20.55
C ALA A 406 29.51 -5.96 19.02
N LEU A 407 30.58 -6.62 18.56
CA LEU A 407 30.83 -6.90 17.14
C LEU A 407 29.84 -7.88 16.52
N LEU A 408 29.40 -8.91 17.26
CA LEU A 408 28.31 -9.79 16.81
C LEU A 408 26.99 -9.02 16.70
N GLN A 409 26.68 -8.12 17.64
CA GLN A 409 25.45 -7.33 17.63
C GLN A 409 25.43 -6.25 16.53
N GLN A 410 26.59 -5.65 16.19
CA GLN A 410 26.76 -4.81 15.00
C GLN A 410 26.62 -5.62 13.70
N GLY A 411 27.19 -6.83 13.61
CA GLY A 411 27.03 -7.70 12.45
C GLY A 411 25.58 -8.18 12.20
N TYR A 412 24.74 -8.24 13.23
CA TYR A 412 23.30 -8.51 13.10
C TYR A 412 22.48 -7.28 12.67
N ALA A 413 22.91 -6.07 13.04
CA ALA A 413 22.29 -4.81 12.62
C ALA A 413 22.67 -4.41 11.18
N ASP A 414 23.91 -4.69 10.76
CA ASP A 414 24.46 -4.35 9.43
C ASP A 414 24.19 -5.42 8.36
N SER A 415 23.43 -6.47 8.69
CA SER A 415 23.03 -7.49 7.72
C SER A 415 22.19 -6.87 6.60
N PRO A 416 22.57 -6.99 5.30
CA PRO A 416 21.85 -6.42 4.17
C PRO A 416 20.38 -6.86 4.08
N TYR A 417 20.04 -7.99 4.70
CA TYR A 417 18.68 -8.52 4.78
C TYR A 417 17.82 -7.82 5.84
N HIS A 418 18.40 -7.39 6.96
CA HIS A 418 17.69 -6.71 8.04
C HIS A 418 17.37 -5.25 7.69
N ILE A 419 18.35 -4.53 7.12
CA ILE A 419 18.17 -3.19 6.55
C ILE A 419 17.10 -3.23 5.45
N ARG A 420 17.16 -4.23 4.57
CA ARG A 420 16.16 -4.38 3.49
C ARG A 420 14.77 -4.74 4.01
N ASN A 421 14.64 -5.44 5.13
CA ASN A 421 13.36 -5.74 5.75
C ASN A 421 12.82 -4.57 6.58
N SER A 422 13.66 -3.78 7.25
CA SER A 422 13.23 -2.56 7.93
C SER A 422 12.77 -1.52 6.92
N VAL A 423 13.52 -1.32 5.82
CA VAL A 423 13.14 -0.46 4.69
C VAL A 423 11.85 -0.94 4.05
N ARG A 424 11.68 -2.25 3.81
CA ARG A 424 10.41 -2.78 3.29
C ARG A 424 9.23 -2.61 4.25
N LYS A 425 9.50 -2.63 5.55
CA LYS A 425 8.47 -2.44 6.58
C LYS A 425 8.07 -0.97 6.66
N SER A 426 9.03 -0.04 6.65
CA SER A 426 8.76 1.40 6.56
C SER A 426 8.10 1.79 5.23
N ASP A 427 8.51 1.19 4.12
CA ASP A 427 7.88 1.38 2.80
C ASP A 427 6.44 0.84 2.79
N ALA A 428 6.19 -0.28 3.46
CA ALA A 428 4.83 -0.83 3.58
C ALA A 428 3.94 0.02 4.51
N GLU A 429 4.51 0.60 5.56
CA GLU A 429 3.83 1.49 6.49
C GLU A 429 3.50 2.85 5.84
N THR A 430 4.44 3.42 5.08
CA THR A 430 4.23 4.65 4.29
C THR A 430 3.15 4.45 3.22
N VAL A 431 3.22 3.37 2.43
CA VAL A 431 2.18 3.04 1.43
C VAL A 431 0.83 2.78 2.08
N ALA A 432 0.79 2.20 3.28
CA ALA A 432 -0.45 1.99 4.02
C ALA A 432 -1.05 3.30 4.55
N ALA A 433 -0.21 4.26 4.98
CA ALA A 433 -0.62 5.59 5.40
C ALA A 433 -1.13 6.43 4.21
N GLU A 434 -0.46 6.37 3.07
CA GLU A 434 -0.86 7.08 1.85
C GLU A 434 -2.21 6.57 1.32
N LYS A 435 -2.42 5.24 1.34
CA LYS A 435 -3.71 4.64 1.00
C LYS A 435 -4.82 5.03 1.99
N LYS A 436 -4.50 5.21 3.27
CA LYS A 436 -5.44 5.70 4.29
C LYS A 436 -5.89 7.13 3.94
N LYS A 437 -4.95 8.03 3.65
CA LYS A 437 -5.21 9.41 3.22
C LYS A 437 -6.07 9.46 1.95
N GLN A 438 -5.72 8.68 0.93
CA GLN A 438 -6.48 8.60 -0.32
C GLN A 438 -7.93 8.14 -0.12
N THR A 439 -8.17 7.16 0.76
CA THR A 439 -9.54 6.68 1.06
C THR A 439 -10.36 7.77 1.77
N VAL A 440 -9.74 8.57 2.64
CA VAL A 440 -10.41 9.68 3.32
C VAL A 440 -10.73 10.81 2.36
N VAL A 441 -9.80 11.15 1.45
CA VAL A 441 -10.03 12.13 0.39
C VAL A 441 -11.18 11.71 -0.52
N GLU A 442 -11.24 10.45 -0.94
CA GLU A 442 -12.34 9.91 -1.76
C GLU A 442 -13.70 10.04 -1.06
N GLN A 443 -13.77 9.69 0.23
CA GLN A 443 -15.00 9.84 1.02
C GLN A 443 -15.41 11.31 1.18
N MET A 444 -14.46 12.21 1.44
CA MET A 444 -14.71 13.65 1.56
C MET A 444 -15.25 14.24 0.25
N MET A 445 -14.72 13.81 -0.90
CA MET A 445 -15.22 14.23 -2.22
C MET A 445 -16.65 13.75 -2.43
N LEU A 446 -16.97 12.51 -2.06
CA LEU A 446 -18.33 11.95 -2.14
C LEU A 446 -19.32 12.73 -1.27
N ASP A 447 -18.95 13.03 -0.01
CA ASP A 447 -19.80 13.75 0.93
C ASP A 447 -20.06 15.21 0.51
N HIS A 448 -19.11 15.84 -0.22
CA HIS A 448 -19.24 17.23 -0.67
C HIS A 448 -20.00 17.35 -2.01
N LEU A 449 -19.70 16.47 -2.98
CA LEU A 449 -20.39 16.44 -4.27
C LEU A 449 -21.84 15.98 -4.16
N SER A 450 -22.15 15.04 -3.25
CA SER A 450 -23.54 14.60 -3.00
C SER A 450 -24.41 15.67 -2.34
N ARG A 451 -23.83 16.57 -1.55
CA ARG A 451 -24.54 17.71 -0.92
C ARG A 451 -24.73 18.90 -1.86
N ALA A 452 -23.74 19.23 -2.68
CA ALA A 452 -23.82 20.33 -3.64
C ALA A 452 -24.98 20.16 -4.64
N VAL A 453 -25.21 18.92 -5.10
CA VAL A 453 -26.29 18.56 -6.04
C VAL A 453 -27.69 18.76 -5.45
N ILE A 454 -27.83 18.79 -4.12
CA ILE A 454 -29.12 18.93 -3.41
C ILE A 454 -29.41 20.40 -3.04
N SER A 455 -28.40 21.28 -3.07
CA SER A 455 -28.45 22.63 -2.47
C SER A 455 -28.54 23.78 -3.47
N ASP A 456 -28.60 23.50 -4.78
CA ASP A 456 -28.44 24.49 -5.85
C ASP A 456 -29.74 25.33 -6.06
N PRO A 457 -29.77 26.63 -5.69
CA PRO A 457 -30.95 27.47 -5.88
C PRO A 457 -31.26 27.76 -7.36
N GLU A 458 -30.28 27.62 -8.25
CA GLU A 458 -30.41 27.94 -9.67
C GLU A 458 -31.19 26.87 -10.46
N GLN A 459 -31.41 25.68 -9.90
CA GLN A 459 -32.24 24.67 -10.55
C GLN A 459 -33.75 24.99 -10.55
N GLY A 460 -34.17 26.04 -9.84
CA GLY A 460 -35.54 26.53 -9.84
C GLY A 460 -35.83 27.73 -10.75
N LEU A 461 -34.81 28.39 -11.33
CA LEU A 461 -34.98 29.75 -11.86
C LEU A 461 -34.89 29.90 -13.38
N ASN A 462 -34.52 28.87 -14.15
CA ASN A 462 -34.29 29.01 -15.60
C ASN A 462 -35.24 28.17 -16.47
N THR A 463 -36.54 28.13 -16.16
CA THR A 463 -37.56 27.52 -17.07
C THR A 463 -38.50 28.55 -17.70
N GLU A 464 -38.36 29.84 -17.36
CA GLU A 464 -39.10 30.89 -18.05
C GLU A 464 -38.11 31.76 -18.82
N GLU A 465 -38.45 32.06 -20.08
CA GLU A 465 -37.72 32.93 -21.01
C GLU A 465 -36.65 32.27 -21.91
N GLN A 466 -37.12 31.61 -22.98
CA GLN A 466 -36.76 32.01 -24.36
C GLN A 466 -37.70 31.35 -25.39
N GLU A 467 -38.51 32.22 -25.98
CA GLU A 467 -39.35 32.20 -27.19
C GLU A 467 -39.36 30.95 -28.10
N SER A 468 -40.58 30.44 -28.36
CA SER A 468 -40.98 30.05 -29.72
C SER A 468 -42.47 30.37 -29.95
N SER A 469 -42.76 30.83 -31.16
CA SER A 469 -44.01 31.38 -31.70
C SER A 469 -45.27 30.48 -31.60
N PRO A 470 -46.49 31.06 -31.69
CA PRO A 470 -47.74 30.42 -31.28
C PRO A 470 -48.38 29.53 -32.37
N VAL A 471 -48.90 28.37 -31.97
CA VAL A 471 -49.82 27.53 -32.75
C VAL A 471 -51.11 27.34 -31.92
N PRO A 472 -52.33 27.50 -32.49
CA PRO A 472 -53.59 27.50 -31.74
C PRO A 472 -54.10 26.08 -31.40
N PRO A 473 -55.10 25.96 -30.49
CA PRO A 473 -55.42 24.72 -29.79
C PRO A 473 -56.55 23.93 -30.46
N ASP A 474 -56.47 22.59 -30.41
CA ASP A 474 -57.63 21.73 -30.59
C ASP A 474 -58.08 21.15 -29.22
N PRO A 475 -59.38 21.20 -28.89
CA PRO A 475 -59.92 20.69 -27.64
C PRO A 475 -60.65 19.36 -27.87
N GLU A 476 -60.17 18.25 -27.31
CA GLU A 476 -61.01 17.13 -26.85
C GLU A 476 -60.16 16.02 -26.18
N GLY A 477 -60.41 15.74 -24.89
CA GLY A 477 -59.96 14.50 -24.22
C GLY A 477 -59.24 14.66 -22.86
N ALA A 478 -59.97 14.31 -21.79
CA ALA A 478 -59.67 14.30 -20.34
C ALA A 478 -58.29 13.75 -19.85
N PRO A 479 -57.89 14.05 -18.58
CA PRO A 479 -56.50 14.09 -18.13
C PRO A 479 -55.93 12.73 -17.71
N LEU A 480 -54.73 12.41 -18.18
CA LEU A 480 -53.98 11.24 -17.72
C LEU A 480 -53.13 11.56 -16.48
N ARG A 481 -53.65 11.09 -15.34
CA ARG A 481 -52.95 10.56 -14.15
C ARG A 481 -51.48 10.96 -13.96
N VAL A 482 -51.28 11.70 -12.87
CA VAL A 482 -50.01 11.87 -12.14
C VAL A 482 -49.25 10.54 -12.04
N ARG A 483 -48.20 10.40 -12.85
CA ARG A 483 -47.21 9.33 -12.71
C ARG A 483 -46.16 9.83 -11.73
N ARG A 484 -46.14 9.28 -10.51
CA ARG A 484 -45.03 9.44 -9.57
C ARG A 484 -43.73 9.07 -10.28
N ARG A 485 -42.89 10.07 -10.54
CA ARG A 485 -41.51 9.86 -11.01
C ARG A 485 -40.67 9.43 -9.81
N THR A 486 -40.05 8.26 -9.91
CA THR A 486 -38.98 7.86 -8.99
C THR A 486 -37.71 8.62 -9.32
N LEU A 487 -36.99 9.04 -8.28
CA LEU A 487 -35.89 10.01 -8.22
C LEU A 487 -34.65 9.74 -9.11
N HIS A 488 -34.66 8.72 -9.96
CA HIS A 488 -33.47 8.20 -10.66
C HIS A 488 -33.43 8.52 -12.16
N GLU A 489 -34.39 9.27 -12.69
CA GLU A 489 -34.49 9.57 -14.14
C GLU A 489 -34.24 11.05 -14.50
N THR A 490 -33.79 11.87 -13.55
CA THR A 490 -33.29 13.23 -13.86
C THR A 490 -31.78 13.15 -14.11
N LYS A 491 -31.36 13.26 -15.38
CA LYS A 491 -29.95 13.55 -15.70
C LYS A 491 -29.63 14.94 -15.14
N ILE A 492 -28.90 14.98 -14.04
CA ILE A 492 -28.40 16.20 -13.41
C ILE A 492 -27.37 16.82 -14.37
N ARG A 493 -27.64 18.04 -14.86
CA ARG A 493 -26.64 18.85 -15.56
C ARG A 493 -25.78 19.54 -14.50
N THR A 494 -24.62 18.98 -14.19
CA THR A 494 -23.61 19.68 -13.37
C THR A 494 -22.76 20.56 -14.27
N THR A 495 -23.19 21.80 -14.51
CA THR A 495 -22.31 22.86 -15.03
C THR A 495 -21.86 23.80 -13.91
N SER A 496 -21.66 23.31 -12.68
CA SER A 496 -21.16 24.12 -11.56
C SER A 496 -19.64 23.96 -11.40
N THR A 497 -18.91 24.75 -12.19
CA THR A 497 -17.46 24.97 -12.08
C THR A 497 -17.02 25.45 -10.68
N LEU A 498 -17.93 25.97 -9.86
CA LEU A 498 -17.65 26.48 -8.51
C LEU A 498 -17.22 25.38 -7.52
N THR A 499 -17.94 24.25 -7.46
CA THR A 499 -17.60 23.18 -6.48
C THR A 499 -16.33 22.41 -6.81
N VAL A 500 -15.99 22.30 -8.10
CA VAL A 500 -14.73 21.68 -8.55
C VAL A 500 -13.55 22.60 -8.23
N ASN A 501 -13.72 23.92 -8.39
CA ASN A 501 -12.72 24.92 -7.99
C ASN A 501 -12.57 25.02 -6.45
N ASP A 502 -13.67 24.95 -5.70
CA ASP A 502 -13.67 24.94 -4.22
C ASP A 502 -12.94 23.72 -3.64
N LEU A 503 -13.06 22.56 -4.29
CA LEU A 503 -12.36 21.33 -3.91
C LEU A 503 -10.90 21.31 -4.39
N ALA A 504 -10.53 22.14 -5.36
CA ALA A 504 -9.16 22.26 -5.88
C ALA A 504 -8.26 23.08 -4.93
N GLN A 505 -8.81 24.04 -4.18
CA GLN A 505 -8.07 24.88 -3.21
C GLN A 505 -8.24 24.43 -1.75
N LYS A 506 -8.17 23.11 -1.50
CA LYS A 506 -8.24 22.53 -0.16
C LYS A 506 -6.85 22.30 0.44
N VAL A 507 -6.74 22.53 1.73
CA VAL A 507 -5.53 22.28 2.54
C VAL A 507 -5.76 21.05 3.40
N GLU A 508 -4.91 20.03 3.24
CA GLU A 508 -4.93 18.81 4.07
C GLU A 508 -4.01 19.00 5.28
N PHE A 509 -4.48 18.63 6.47
CA PHE A 509 -3.66 18.59 7.67
C PHE A 509 -3.99 17.37 8.53
N ASP A 510 -2.99 16.88 9.26
CA ASP A 510 -3.14 15.78 10.19
C ASP A 510 -3.47 16.34 11.60
N GLY A 511 -4.48 15.78 12.25
CA GLY A 511 -4.94 16.20 13.58
C GLY A 511 -4.89 15.07 14.61
N ARG A 512 -4.71 15.42 15.88
CA ARG A 512 -4.76 14.46 17.00
C ARG A 512 -5.74 14.96 18.07
N VAL A 513 -6.55 14.05 18.62
CA VAL A 513 -7.43 14.37 19.75
C VAL A 513 -6.65 14.22 21.05
N LEU A 514 -6.61 15.29 21.86
CA LEU A 514 -6.10 15.26 23.22
C LEU A 514 -7.28 15.19 24.19
N SER A 515 -7.48 14.04 24.84
CA SER A 515 -8.49 13.87 25.89
C SER A 515 -7.95 14.41 27.23
N ARG A 516 -8.81 15.06 28.03
CA ARG A 516 -8.50 15.60 29.38
C ARG A 516 -7.85 14.57 30.32
N ASN A 517 -8.05 13.29 30.07
CA ASN A 517 -7.57 12.21 30.94
C ASN A 517 -6.22 11.63 30.50
N GLY A 518 -5.62 12.09 29.40
CA GLY A 518 -4.31 11.62 28.88
C GLY A 518 -4.23 10.13 28.51
N ARG A 519 -5.26 9.34 28.80
CA ARG A 519 -5.32 7.87 28.59
C ARG A 519 -5.84 7.46 27.22
N ASP A 520 -6.58 8.35 26.54
CA ASP A 520 -7.02 8.12 25.16
C ASP A 520 -6.09 8.86 24.19
N ALA A 521 -4.81 8.50 24.19
CA ALA A 521 -3.87 8.99 23.20
C ALA A 521 -4.00 8.18 21.90
N CYS A 522 -3.90 8.90 20.77
CA CYS A 522 -3.66 8.40 19.40
C CYS A 522 -4.90 8.04 18.56
N ARG A 523 -5.83 8.98 18.38
CA ARG A 523 -6.71 8.99 17.17
C ARG A 523 -6.11 9.95 16.14
N GLU A 524 -5.64 9.39 15.03
CA GLU A 524 -5.15 10.15 13.87
C GLU A 524 -6.36 10.57 13.04
N LEU A 525 -6.65 11.87 13.08
CA LEU A 525 -7.68 12.55 12.32
C LEU A 525 -7.06 13.17 11.08
N ILE A 526 -7.81 13.21 9.99
CA ILE A 526 -7.40 13.87 8.74
C ILE A 526 -8.38 15.02 8.50
N GLY A 527 -7.87 16.24 8.49
CA GLY A 527 -8.64 17.46 8.35
C GLY A 527 -8.42 18.13 7.00
N PHE A 528 -9.46 18.82 6.52
CA PHE A 528 -9.45 19.62 5.31
C PHE A 528 -9.94 21.02 5.64
N PHE A 529 -9.14 22.03 5.29
CA PHE A 529 -9.51 23.43 5.34
C PHE A 529 -9.81 23.94 3.93
N PHE A 530 -11.00 24.51 3.74
CA PHE A 530 -11.44 25.07 2.48
C PHE A 530 -11.27 26.59 2.51
N THR A 531 -10.37 27.09 1.68
CA THR A 531 -9.96 28.50 1.66
C THR A 531 -11.08 29.43 1.21
N HIS A 532 -11.91 29.00 0.25
CA HIS A 532 -13.01 29.80 -0.31
C HIS A 532 -14.07 30.19 0.72
N ASN A 533 -14.46 29.27 1.61
CA ASN A 533 -15.54 29.47 2.59
C ASN A 533 -15.06 29.46 4.05
N GLN A 534 -13.74 29.42 4.27
CA GLN A 534 -13.10 29.32 5.59
C GLN A 534 -13.64 28.18 6.46
N SER A 535 -14.16 27.11 5.84
CA SER A 535 -14.76 25.99 6.55
C SER A 535 -13.78 24.86 6.78
N LEU A 536 -14.00 24.12 7.86
CA LEU A 536 -13.17 23.00 8.28
C LEU A 536 -13.98 21.71 8.30
N ALA A 537 -13.45 20.65 7.69
CA ALA A 537 -14.01 19.30 7.76
C ALA A 537 -12.96 18.34 8.31
N VAL A 538 -13.32 17.54 9.31
CA VAL A 538 -12.41 16.58 9.95
C VAL A 538 -12.99 15.18 9.86
N TYR A 539 -12.19 14.23 9.39
CA TYR A 539 -12.58 12.85 9.18
C TYR A 539 -11.77 11.90 10.05
N GLU A 540 -12.44 10.86 10.52
CA GLU A 540 -11.84 9.75 11.26
C GLU A 540 -11.83 8.49 10.39
N TYR A 541 -10.66 7.87 10.26
CA TYR A 541 -10.51 6.59 9.56
C TYR A 541 -10.45 5.44 10.58
N ARG A 542 -11.42 4.52 10.52
CA ARG A 542 -11.52 3.35 11.41
C ARG A 542 -11.41 2.04 10.63
N LYS A 543 -10.53 1.13 11.08
CA LYS A 543 -10.46 -0.25 10.59
C LYS A 543 -11.21 -1.17 11.56
N PHE A 544 -12.33 -1.75 11.11
CA PHE A 544 -13.04 -2.80 11.85
C PHE A 544 -12.63 -4.18 11.30
N GLY A 545 -11.67 -4.83 11.98
CA GLY A 545 -11.14 -6.12 11.55
C GLY A 545 -10.27 -6.05 10.29
N LYS A 546 -10.08 -7.18 9.58
CA LYS A 546 -9.09 -7.29 8.49
C LYS A 546 -9.49 -6.58 7.18
N ASN A 547 -10.78 -6.41 6.92
CA ASN A 547 -11.30 -5.99 5.60
C ASN A 547 -12.40 -4.91 5.61
N ARG A 548 -12.82 -4.38 6.77
CA ARG A 548 -13.83 -3.30 6.82
C ARG A 548 -13.17 -2.01 7.26
N THR A 549 -13.30 -0.99 6.42
CA THR A 549 -12.76 0.35 6.64
C THR A 549 -13.93 1.33 6.57
N ASN A 550 -14.16 2.08 7.63
CA ASN A 550 -15.16 3.15 7.67
C ASN A 550 -14.43 4.48 7.82
N VAL A 551 -14.76 5.42 6.94
CA VAL A 551 -14.38 6.82 7.07
C VAL A 551 -15.62 7.57 7.50
N LEU A 552 -15.54 8.25 8.64
CA LEU A 552 -16.69 8.97 9.22
C LEU A 552 -16.34 10.44 9.39
N PRO A 553 -17.24 11.37 9.02
CA PRO A 553 -17.08 12.77 9.38
C PRO A 553 -17.14 12.89 10.91
N PHE A 554 -16.07 13.40 11.52
CA PHE A 554 -15.93 13.46 12.97
C PHE A 554 -16.68 14.66 13.56
N ILE A 555 -16.83 15.75 12.81
CA ILE A 555 -17.45 16.98 13.30
C ILE A 555 -18.19 17.71 12.14
N THR A 556 -19.35 18.30 12.44
CA THR A 556 -20.24 18.99 11.50
C THR A 556 -19.76 20.41 11.16
N LYS A 557 -20.13 20.90 9.96
CA LYS A 557 -19.70 22.17 9.36
C LYS A 557 -20.12 23.39 10.22
N ASP A 558 -19.32 24.46 10.16
CA ASP A 558 -19.60 25.84 10.64
C ASP A 558 -19.41 26.16 12.13
N THR A 559 -18.60 25.41 12.89
CA THR A 559 -18.45 25.71 14.35
C THR A 559 -17.02 25.56 14.87
N TYR A 560 -16.05 26.30 14.31
CA TYR A 560 -14.67 26.26 14.80
C TYR A 560 -14.05 27.63 14.95
N SER A 561 -13.79 27.96 16.21
CA SER A 561 -13.02 29.13 16.61
C SER A 561 -11.97 28.70 17.63
N HIS A 562 -10.85 29.42 17.68
CA HIS A 562 -9.80 29.23 18.67
C HIS A 562 -10.39 29.20 20.09
N GLN A 563 -10.18 28.14 20.86
CA GLN A 563 -10.71 28.03 22.23
C GLN A 563 -9.75 28.59 23.30
N CYS A 564 -8.47 28.66 22.98
CA CYS A 564 -7.38 29.09 23.86
C CYS A 564 -6.36 29.96 23.08
N GLY A 565 -5.51 30.69 23.79
CA GLY A 565 -4.50 31.57 23.18
C GLY A 565 -5.01 32.98 22.81
N ARG A 566 -4.11 33.82 22.27
CA ARG A 566 -4.39 35.25 21.94
C ARG A 566 -5.49 35.44 20.88
N ARG A 567 -5.80 34.40 20.09
CA ARG A 567 -6.84 34.41 19.04
C ARG A 567 -8.18 33.83 19.48
N LYS A 568 -8.38 33.56 20.78
CA LYS A 568 -9.61 32.96 21.32
C LYS A 568 -10.89 33.63 20.78
N GLY A 569 -11.83 32.82 20.28
CA GLY A 569 -13.10 33.25 19.69
C GLY A 569 -13.04 33.66 18.21
N LYS A 570 -11.85 33.77 17.61
CA LYS A 570 -11.70 34.04 16.17
C LYS A 570 -11.76 32.74 15.35
N PRO A 571 -12.25 32.79 14.09
CA PRO A 571 -12.22 31.63 13.19
C PRO A 571 -10.78 31.25 12.82
N TYR A 572 -10.59 29.98 12.49
CA TYR A 572 -9.29 29.48 12.00
C TYR A 572 -8.95 30.07 10.63
N ARG A 573 -7.69 30.42 10.41
CA ARG A 573 -7.16 30.96 9.16
C ARG A 573 -6.17 29.98 8.54
N LEU A 574 -5.87 30.15 7.25
CA LEU A 574 -4.91 29.32 6.51
C LEU A 574 -3.56 29.16 7.22
N GLY A 575 -3.07 30.22 7.88
CA GLY A 575 -1.83 30.22 8.66
C GLY A 575 -1.87 29.44 9.97
N ASP A 576 -3.03 28.92 10.40
CA ASP A 576 -3.14 28.03 11.56
C ASP A 576 -2.91 26.55 11.17
N PHE A 577 -2.81 26.23 9.87
CA PHE A 577 -2.73 24.86 9.33
C PHE A 577 -1.45 24.56 8.53
N TYR A 578 -0.61 25.56 8.20
CA TYR A 578 0.57 25.40 7.34
C TYR A 578 1.83 26.04 7.93
N THR A 579 2.90 25.26 7.99
CA THR A 579 4.29 25.68 8.25
C THR A 579 5.15 25.25 7.06
N ASP A 580 5.14 26.03 5.97
CA ASP A 580 6.06 25.84 4.82
C ASP A 580 6.91 27.10 4.64
N PHE A 581 8.22 26.90 4.47
CA PHE A 581 9.24 27.95 4.55
C PHE A 581 9.04 29.09 3.53
N GLU A 582 8.61 28.78 2.30
CA GLU A 582 8.32 29.78 1.26
C GLU A 582 7.04 30.58 1.52
N SER A 583 6.04 29.98 2.18
CA SER A 583 4.77 30.63 2.48
C SER A 583 4.86 31.52 3.72
N SER A 584 5.71 31.14 4.69
CA SER A 584 6.03 31.97 5.87
C SER A 584 6.71 33.29 5.47
N TRP A 585 7.49 33.30 4.39
CA TRP A 585 8.10 34.51 3.83
C TRP A 585 7.07 35.51 3.27
N LEU A 586 6.03 35.01 2.58
CA LEU A 586 4.94 35.85 2.06
C LEU A 586 4.05 36.42 3.20
N ILE A 587 3.82 35.66 4.27
CA ILE A 587 3.02 36.11 5.42
C ILE A 587 3.69 37.28 6.15
N LEU A 588 5.03 37.29 6.22
CA LEU A 588 5.79 38.38 6.83
C LEU A 588 5.81 39.66 5.99
N GLN A 589 5.62 39.57 4.67
CA GLN A 589 5.41 40.74 3.81
C GLN A 589 3.95 41.24 3.82
N GLY A 590 2.98 40.38 4.11
CA GLY A 590 1.54 40.68 3.96
C GLY A 590 0.90 41.48 5.10
N ASN A 591 1.53 41.61 6.28
CA ASN A 591 0.99 42.43 7.36
C ASN A 591 1.57 43.84 7.31
N GLY A 592 0.93 44.68 6.50
CA GLY A 592 1.16 46.12 6.46
C GLY A 592 0.87 46.78 7.82
N HIS A 593 1.94 47.10 8.55
CA HIS A 593 2.08 48.36 9.26
C HIS A 593 3.57 48.72 9.38
N GLY A 594 4.09 49.39 8.35
CA GLY A 594 5.06 50.49 8.50
C GLY A 594 6.34 50.29 9.33
N LYS A 595 6.85 49.06 9.50
CA LYS A 595 8.22 48.83 9.99
C LYS A 595 8.85 47.73 9.14
N ASN A 596 9.88 48.09 8.36
CA ASN A 596 10.79 47.17 7.67
C ASN A 596 11.67 46.38 8.67
N LYS A 597 11.07 45.82 9.73
CA LYS A 597 11.75 45.02 10.74
C LYS A 597 10.88 43.77 10.97
N VAL A 598 11.41 42.63 10.56
CA VAL A 598 10.86 41.31 10.89
C VAL A 598 11.16 41.05 12.36
N ASP A 599 10.12 40.85 13.17
CA ASP A 599 10.32 40.41 14.55
C ASP A 599 10.86 38.97 14.54
N TYR A 600 12.05 38.78 15.10
CA TYR A 600 12.74 37.48 15.09
C TYR A 600 11.93 36.42 15.84
N GLY A 601 11.17 36.81 16.86
CA GLY A 601 10.25 35.93 17.59
C GLY A 601 9.05 35.49 16.74
N GLU A 602 8.39 36.41 16.03
CA GLU A 602 7.32 36.05 15.07
C GLU A 602 7.84 35.20 13.91
N PHE A 603 9.05 35.48 13.39
CA PHE A 603 9.69 34.67 12.35
C PHE A 603 9.97 33.24 12.80
N LYS A 604 10.57 33.05 13.98
CA LYS A 604 10.83 31.70 14.53
C LYS A 604 9.54 30.93 14.77
N ARG A 605 8.53 31.55 15.36
CA ARG A 605 7.23 30.92 15.65
C ARG A 605 6.48 30.53 14.37
N ALA A 606 6.63 31.31 13.29
CA ALA A 606 6.05 31.00 12.00
C ALA A 606 6.74 29.82 11.28
N ILE A 607 8.00 29.53 11.60
CA ILE A 607 8.77 28.47 10.94
C ILE A 607 8.76 27.17 11.75
N PHE A 608 8.98 27.25 13.06
CA PHE A 608 9.18 26.08 13.91
C PHE A 608 7.96 25.75 14.79
N GLY A 609 6.95 26.61 14.79
CA GLY A 609 5.77 26.48 15.64
C GLY A 609 6.06 26.89 17.09
N GLU A 610 5.03 26.82 17.93
CA GLU A 610 5.17 27.11 19.37
C GLU A 610 5.73 25.90 20.13
N MET A 611 6.56 26.15 21.14
CA MET A 611 7.08 25.11 22.04
C MET A 611 5.93 24.27 22.67
N ASN A 612 6.08 22.94 22.71
CA ASN A 612 5.09 22.00 23.26
C ASN A 612 4.71 22.38 24.72
N GLU A 613 3.44 22.22 25.09
CA GLU A 613 2.89 22.54 26.42
C GLU A 613 3.62 21.79 27.55
N TYR A 614 4.13 20.58 27.28
CA TYR A 614 4.96 19.82 28.21
C TYR A 614 6.25 20.60 28.55
N ARG A 615 7.01 21.04 27.54
CA ARG A 615 8.23 21.83 27.68
C ARG A 615 7.93 23.21 28.31
N LYS A 616 6.88 23.90 27.84
CA LYS A 616 6.39 25.17 28.42
C LYS A 616 6.02 25.05 29.90
N SER A 617 5.53 23.90 30.35
CA SER A 617 5.22 23.69 31.77
C SER A 617 6.46 23.72 32.66
N PHE A 618 7.62 23.25 32.16
CA PHE A 618 8.88 23.30 32.90
C PHE A 618 9.50 24.69 32.87
N VAL A 619 9.42 25.40 31.74
CA VAL A 619 9.85 26.81 31.65
C VAL A 619 9.05 27.69 32.62
N ARG A 620 7.74 27.48 32.72
CA ARG A 620 6.91 28.13 33.76
C ARG A 620 7.35 27.79 35.17
N LYS A 621 7.62 26.52 35.47
CA LYS A 621 8.12 26.12 36.80
C LYS A 621 9.45 26.77 37.13
N ALA A 622 10.36 26.90 36.16
CA ALA A 622 11.64 27.59 36.31
C ALA A 622 11.41 29.07 36.65
N PHE A 623 10.57 29.75 35.86
CA PHE A 623 10.30 31.17 36.06
C PHE A 623 9.54 31.45 37.37
N MET A 624 8.59 30.60 37.77
CA MET A 624 7.90 30.72 39.06
C MET A 624 8.84 30.57 40.26
N LYS A 625 9.96 29.85 40.10
CA LYS A 625 11.01 29.75 41.12
C LYS A 625 11.85 31.03 41.20
N LEU A 626 11.97 31.76 40.09
CA LEU A 626 12.73 33.02 40.01
C LEU A 626 11.87 34.22 40.45
N ASP A 627 10.58 34.21 40.12
CA ASP A 627 9.63 35.27 40.43
C ASP A 627 8.90 35.03 41.76
N PHE A 628 9.65 35.14 42.86
CA PHE A 628 9.10 34.96 44.22
C PHE A 628 7.94 35.92 44.54
N ASN A 629 7.95 37.12 43.95
CA ASN A 629 6.95 38.16 44.18
C ASN A 629 5.75 38.08 43.23
N LYS A 630 5.76 37.15 42.26
CA LYS A 630 4.73 36.99 41.22
C LYS A 630 4.48 38.29 40.44
N THR A 631 5.53 39.08 40.24
CA THR A 631 5.47 40.37 39.54
C THR A 631 5.47 40.20 38.02
N GLY A 632 5.78 39.00 37.51
CA GLY A 632 5.90 38.70 36.08
C GLY A 632 7.19 39.18 35.43
N ILE A 633 8.08 39.79 36.21
CA ILE A 633 9.36 40.39 35.82
C ILE A 633 10.40 40.01 36.89
N VAL A 634 11.58 39.57 36.46
CA VAL A 634 12.69 39.18 37.34
C VAL A 634 13.94 39.99 36.97
N SER A 635 14.67 40.48 37.97
CA SER A 635 15.95 41.17 37.74
C SER A 635 17.04 40.19 37.32
N VAL A 636 17.92 40.62 36.40
CA VAL A 636 19.11 39.85 35.96
C VAL A 636 20.01 39.46 37.14
N ILE A 637 20.03 40.25 38.22
CA ILE A 637 20.78 39.96 39.44
C ILE A 637 20.23 38.71 40.16
N ASP A 638 18.92 38.54 40.19
CA ASP A 638 18.27 37.41 40.85
C ASP A 638 18.36 36.14 39.99
N ILE A 639 18.33 36.30 38.66
CA ILE A 639 18.62 35.22 37.69
C ILE A 639 20.05 34.71 37.89
N ARG A 640 21.04 35.62 38.02
CA ARG A 640 22.45 35.25 38.28
C ARG A 640 22.64 34.46 39.56
N LYS A 641 21.93 34.81 40.64
CA LYS A 641 22.03 34.12 41.93
C LYS A 641 21.44 32.72 41.90
N CYS A 642 20.39 32.51 41.10
CA CYS A 642 19.65 31.25 41.07
C CYS A 642 20.15 30.24 40.03
N TYR A 643 20.96 30.67 39.05
CA TYR A 643 21.48 29.81 38.00
C TYR A 643 22.71 28.98 38.45
N CYS A 644 22.63 27.65 38.35
CA CYS A 644 23.70 26.73 38.75
C CYS A 644 24.40 26.10 37.54
N ALA A 645 25.64 26.53 37.25
CA ALA A 645 26.43 25.98 36.13
C ALA A 645 27.31 24.77 36.52
N LYS A 646 27.31 24.32 37.79
CA LYS A 646 28.18 23.25 38.30
C LYS A 646 28.05 21.92 37.56
N LYS A 647 26.85 21.62 37.06
CA LYS A 647 26.53 20.39 36.36
C LYS A 647 26.56 20.53 34.83
N HIS A 648 27.08 21.66 34.32
CA HIS A 648 27.23 21.86 32.88
C HIS A 648 28.33 20.97 32.30
N PRO A 649 28.15 20.33 31.13
CA PRO A 649 29.15 19.42 30.54
C PRO A 649 30.56 20.01 30.41
N SER A 650 30.68 21.28 30.04
CA SER A 650 31.98 21.98 29.91
C SER A 650 32.65 22.30 31.26
N VAL A 651 31.89 22.39 32.36
CA VAL A 651 32.43 22.57 33.72
C VAL A 651 32.85 21.22 34.30
N ILE A 652 32.06 20.16 34.06
CA ILE A 652 32.39 18.79 34.50
C ILE A 652 33.67 18.29 33.80
N SER A 653 33.84 18.62 32.52
CA SER A 653 35.03 18.25 31.74
C SER A 653 36.23 19.17 31.97
N GLY A 654 36.10 20.23 32.79
CA GLY A 654 37.19 21.14 33.15
C GLY A 654 37.60 22.15 32.07
N HIS A 655 36.84 22.28 30.98
CA HIS A 655 37.16 23.17 29.85
C HIS A 655 36.75 24.63 30.10
N SER A 656 35.87 24.91 31.06
CA SER A 656 35.42 26.27 31.39
C SER A 656 35.10 26.40 32.88
N ALA A 657 35.32 27.59 33.45
CA ALA A 657 34.97 27.86 34.83
C ALA A 657 33.45 28.10 34.99
N GLU A 658 32.91 27.81 36.19
CA GLU A 658 31.48 28.01 36.48
C GLU A 658 31.01 29.46 36.24
N GLU A 659 31.86 30.43 36.57
CA GLU A 659 31.58 31.86 36.40
C GLU A 659 31.64 32.31 34.92
N GLU A 660 32.42 31.63 34.08
CA GLU A 660 32.47 31.92 32.63
C GLU A 660 31.17 31.50 31.96
N ILE A 661 30.63 30.33 32.31
CA ILE A 661 29.35 29.84 31.77
C ILE A 661 28.17 30.67 32.27
N LYS A 662 28.19 31.08 33.54
CA LYS A 662 27.19 32.02 34.09
C LYS A 662 27.21 33.35 33.34
N SER A 663 28.40 33.89 33.08
CA SER A 663 28.55 35.18 32.41
C SER A 663 28.08 35.10 30.95
N SER A 664 28.47 34.04 30.24
CA SER A 664 28.03 33.78 28.85
C SER A 664 26.50 33.58 28.76
N PHE A 665 25.91 32.84 29.69
CA PHE A 665 24.45 32.69 29.75
C PHE A 665 23.74 34.04 29.95
N LEU A 666 24.21 34.86 30.89
CA LEU A 666 23.60 36.16 31.16
C LEU A 666 23.79 37.15 30.02
N GLU A 667 24.91 37.11 29.31
CA GLU A 667 25.17 37.93 28.12
C GLU A 667 24.20 37.56 26.99
N THR A 668 24.06 36.27 26.68
CA THR A 668 23.09 35.80 25.66
C THR A 668 21.64 36.08 26.04
N LEU A 669 21.30 35.99 27.33
CA LEU A 669 19.96 36.31 27.82
C LEU A 669 19.69 37.83 27.74
N ARG A 670 20.70 38.66 28.06
CA ARG A 670 20.60 40.12 27.99
C ARG A 670 20.43 40.62 26.56
N ASP A 671 21.13 40.01 25.61
CA ASP A 671 20.99 40.32 24.19
C ASP A 671 19.60 39.96 23.64
N ALA A 672 18.90 39.01 24.27
CA ALA A 672 17.54 38.62 23.91
C ALA A 672 16.44 39.48 24.58
N CYS A 673 16.78 40.36 25.53
CA CYS A 673 15.81 41.16 26.30
C CYS A 673 15.71 42.61 25.81
N SER A 674 14.51 43.19 25.89
CA SER A 674 14.27 44.58 25.47
C SER A 674 14.79 45.61 26.47
N LYS A 675 14.88 45.23 27.75
CA LYS A 675 15.49 46.02 28.83
C LYS A 675 16.69 45.27 29.38
N SER A 676 17.79 45.98 29.62
CA SER A 676 19.07 45.33 29.94
C SER A 676 19.14 44.68 31.34
N ASP A 677 18.24 45.05 32.25
CA ASP A 677 18.36 44.75 33.69
C ASP A 677 17.14 43.98 34.26
N GLU A 678 16.10 43.79 33.45
CA GLU A 678 14.82 43.15 33.80
C GLU A 678 14.42 42.16 32.70
N VAL A 679 14.02 40.94 33.08
CA VAL A 679 13.54 39.90 32.16
C VAL A 679 12.09 39.57 32.49
N SER A 680 11.20 39.77 31.51
CA SER A 680 9.80 39.36 31.63
C SER A 680 9.61 37.86 31.38
N TYR A 681 8.50 37.29 31.85
CA TYR A 681 8.16 35.89 31.55
C TYR A 681 8.14 35.60 30.04
N GLY A 682 7.65 36.54 29.23
CA GLY A 682 7.60 36.39 27.77
C GLY A 682 8.98 36.31 27.13
N GLU A 683 9.91 37.17 27.55
CA GLU A 683 11.29 37.14 27.04
C GLU A 683 12.06 35.90 27.49
N PHE A 684 11.80 35.44 28.73
CA PHE A 684 12.35 34.19 29.24
C PHE A 684 11.81 32.97 28.48
N GLU A 685 10.52 32.95 28.16
CA GLU A 685 9.89 31.91 27.34
C GLU A 685 10.43 31.90 25.91
N ASP A 686 10.57 33.07 25.28
CA ASP A 686 11.09 33.21 23.92
C ASP A 686 12.56 32.73 23.81
N TYR A 687 13.39 32.97 24.84
CA TYR A 687 14.77 32.46 24.90
C TYR A 687 14.82 30.92 24.91
N TYR A 688 14.02 30.28 25.79
CA TYR A 688 13.97 28.82 25.88
C TYR A 688 13.21 28.18 24.71
N GLU A 689 12.29 28.90 24.06
CA GLU A 689 11.71 28.49 22.80
C GLU A 689 12.77 28.43 21.69
N GLY A 690 13.69 29.41 21.66
CA GLY A 690 14.86 29.38 20.79
C GLY A 690 15.77 28.16 21.01
N LEU A 691 16.11 27.85 22.26
CA LEU A 691 16.92 26.68 22.61
C LEU A 691 16.19 25.35 22.39
N SER A 692 14.86 25.34 22.56
CA SER A 692 14.03 24.15 22.34
C SER A 692 14.10 23.66 20.89
N ILE A 693 14.39 24.54 19.92
CA ILE A 693 14.47 24.17 18.50
C ILE A 693 15.66 23.24 18.23
N GLU A 694 16.78 23.42 18.93
CA GLU A 694 18.00 22.62 18.72
C GLU A 694 17.92 21.23 19.36
N ILE A 695 16.91 20.98 20.21
CA ILE A 695 16.80 19.76 21.02
C ILE A 695 15.62 18.92 20.53
N ALA A 696 15.94 17.80 19.88
CA ALA A 696 14.96 16.87 19.31
C ALA A 696 14.12 16.16 20.38
N ASP A 697 14.74 15.72 21.48
CA ASP A 697 14.08 14.92 22.52
C ASP A 697 13.58 15.76 23.71
N ASP A 698 12.31 15.55 24.09
CA ASP A 698 11.64 16.30 25.18
C ASP A 698 12.32 16.10 26.54
N GLU A 699 12.84 14.90 26.81
CA GLU A 699 13.50 14.59 28.09
C GLU A 699 14.88 15.24 28.20
N ASP A 700 15.59 15.39 27.09
CA ASP A 700 16.88 16.10 27.05
C ASP A 700 16.69 17.59 27.29
N PHE A 701 15.64 18.19 26.70
CA PHE A 701 15.26 19.57 26.97
C PHE A 701 14.92 19.78 28.46
N VAL A 702 14.15 18.86 29.04
CA VAL A 702 13.81 18.91 30.46
C VAL A 702 15.07 18.74 31.33
N SER A 703 16.02 17.89 30.95
CA SER A 703 17.30 17.74 31.66
C SER A 703 18.13 19.03 31.63
N ILE A 704 18.18 19.69 30.47
CA ILE A 704 18.89 20.96 30.25
C ILE A 704 18.23 22.11 31.04
N LEU A 705 16.92 22.05 31.28
CA LEU A 705 16.21 23.03 32.11
C LEU A 705 16.27 22.71 33.61
N ARG A 706 16.14 21.44 34.00
CA ARG A 706 16.14 21.03 35.42
C ARG A 706 17.51 21.18 36.06
N THR A 707 18.58 20.92 35.31
CA THR A 707 19.93 20.86 35.84
C THR A 707 20.43 22.23 36.35
N PRO A 708 20.27 23.34 35.59
CA PRO A 708 20.71 24.66 36.04
C PRO A 708 19.77 25.33 37.04
N TRP A 709 18.46 25.06 36.95
CA TRP A 709 17.45 25.72 37.80
C TRP A 709 17.02 24.87 39.01
N GLY A 710 17.41 23.60 39.09
CA GLY A 710 17.09 22.69 40.20
C GLY A 710 15.59 22.51 40.43
N ILE A 711 14.87 22.11 39.37
CA ILE A 711 13.40 21.96 39.31
C ILE A 711 12.98 20.51 39.06
#